data_AF-A0A9W9WQE9-F1
#
_entry.id   AF-A0A9W9WQE9-F1
#
_cell.length_a   1.000
_cell.length_b   1.000
_cell.length_c   1.000
_cell.angle_alpha   90.00
_cell.angle_beta   90.00
_cell.angle_gamma   90.00
#
_symmetry.space_group_name_H-M   'P 1'
#
loop_
_entity.id
_entity.type
_entity.pdbx_description
1 polymer ?
#
loop_
_entity_poly.entity_id
_entity_poly.type
_entity_poly.pdbx_seq_one_letter_code
_entity_poly.pdbx_strand_id
1 'polypeptide(L)'
;MSHNDFVDWWLETDYGRKSKIKWDSNRHTEIWNSYNQVAQVVDGAPKVMCKRCGKILEHPYTLSPTGIGKSQYHGTSTIQKHRKTAGCLRSEKRKKAEITNFLQTEGETSASIPFLQQDWEEDLLQFLTINLLPFHLIEHPSFKRIINKARSALSPPVIPSADTIRRRLGSLVKDRQQRILRTLPSGSKISIALDCWTSPFSQAFMAITSYFIDSDWVYRELLLGFKPLHGTHTGSYLSSVLIETLVEHNIEDRVFGLTTDNASNNKTLATSLQQALSDDTIITRIPCLAHIIQLSLGQLLARIKAVPLNESAETRWTEKQSKLAQENAKQSQISSTLNKVRYLAIYVNVSPQRRETFYNLQAANVKIVPIQDVKTRWNSTFLMLRRAKRLRTIFSLFCIEYDCEEMLLSEQEWRQIDYLLYITEPFFDYTTQLSKTRDVTAHYVFKIYNKLFDHLERSQAQLRRKRVPWKKQMLEALEAGRSKLDEYYSQADDLRGDIYAISTMLAPVNKFKFFLSSDWDQEWRDTYRLAFKKALVPYQAQVRTSSRDLQSSLTIARPSSKLEEMLDGSDIQPRGITDEISQYLDSDTVSMRPLTFWKEHQDRFPAIAALARDVLSFPATGARVERLLIPLEISVTIVVEATLLEKFFSQDELEAAKEERQEKLSEVEINPISDTEEQEDEPEDEPEEIIEDVPEDAIEDIPEDIPNKHGRPCSPSLPPTCTQTRVSGRKRKSREDDLFEYH
;
A
#
# COMPACT_ATOMS: atom_id res chain seq x y z
N MET A 1 -49.95 29.94 -16.78
CA MET A 1 -50.50 31.01 -15.93
C MET A 1 -51.69 31.58 -16.68
N SER A 2 -52.87 31.62 -16.06
CA SER A 2 -54.03 32.25 -16.68
C SER A 2 -53.78 33.76 -16.85
N HIS A 3 -54.50 34.42 -17.75
CA HIS A 3 -54.34 35.87 -17.93
C HIS A 3 -54.70 36.64 -16.65
N ASN A 4 -55.68 36.16 -15.90
CA ASN A 4 -56.06 36.77 -14.62
C ASN A 4 -54.95 36.58 -13.58
N ASP A 5 -54.37 35.38 -13.50
CA ASP A 5 -53.22 35.11 -12.61
C ASP A 5 -52.03 36.01 -12.95
N PHE A 6 -51.83 36.34 -14.23
CA PHE A 6 -50.78 37.27 -14.68
C PHE A 6 -51.04 38.70 -14.19
N VAL A 7 -52.27 39.19 -14.34
CA VAL A 7 -52.63 40.55 -13.90
C VAL A 7 -52.56 40.65 -12.38
N ASP A 8 -53.03 39.64 -11.65
CA ASP A 8 -52.97 39.60 -10.18
C ASP A 8 -51.52 39.58 -9.69
N TRP A 9 -50.68 38.70 -10.24
CA TRP A 9 -49.24 38.71 -9.95
C TRP A 9 -48.60 40.05 -10.28
N TRP A 10 -48.94 40.65 -11.43
CA TRP A 10 -48.35 41.91 -11.84
C TRP A 10 -48.71 43.06 -10.89
N LEU A 11 -49.94 43.10 -10.38
CA LEU A 11 -50.38 44.11 -9.41
C LEU A 11 -49.62 44.05 -8.08
N GLU A 12 -49.03 42.90 -7.72
CA GLU A 12 -48.18 42.75 -6.53
C GLU A 12 -46.74 43.27 -6.74
N THR A 13 -46.30 43.48 -7.98
CA THR A 13 -44.97 44.00 -8.28
C THR A 13 -44.81 45.48 -7.90
N ASP A 14 -43.57 45.93 -7.70
CA ASP A 14 -43.28 47.33 -7.35
C ASP A 14 -43.76 48.33 -8.41
N TYR A 15 -43.71 47.95 -9.69
CA TYR A 15 -44.24 48.76 -10.78
C TYR A 15 -45.77 48.70 -10.86
N GLY A 16 -46.36 47.51 -10.71
CA GLY A 16 -47.80 47.30 -10.75
C GLY A 16 -48.55 48.06 -9.66
N ARG A 17 -48.01 48.10 -8.44
CA ARG A 17 -48.58 48.88 -7.33
C ARG A 17 -48.62 50.39 -7.58
N LYS A 18 -47.76 50.91 -8.46
CA LYS A 18 -47.56 52.36 -8.70
C LYS A 18 -48.13 52.85 -10.04
N SER A 19 -48.56 51.96 -10.94
CA SER A 19 -48.92 52.29 -12.32
C SER A 19 -50.32 51.81 -12.71
N LYS A 20 -51.02 52.57 -13.56
CA LYS A 20 -52.34 52.21 -14.10
C LYS A 20 -52.23 51.77 -15.56
N ILE A 21 -51.74 50.55 -15.80
CA ILE A 21 -51.75 49.95 -17.15
C ILE A 21 -52.92 48.99 -17.27
N LYS A 22 -53.76 49.21 -18.29
CA LYS A 22 -54.85 48.30 -18.64
C LYS A 22 -54.35 47.24 -19.62
N TRP A 23 -54.04 46.06 -19.09
CA TRP A 23 -53.67 44.89 -19.88
C TRP A 23 -54.83 44.40 -20.78
N ASP A 24 -56.07 44.63 -20.35
CA ASP A 24 -57.34 44.20 -20.99
C ASP A 24 -58.01 45.21 -21.93
N SER A 25 -57.33 46.31 -22.26
CA SER A 25 -57.94 47.29 -23.18
C SER A 25 -58.12 46.68 -24.57
N ASN A 26 -59.30 46.82 -25.17
CA ASN A 26 -59.55 46.47 -26.58
C ASN A 26 -58.66 47.34 -27.48
N ARG A 27 -57.49 46.84 -27.85
CA ARG A 27 -56.53 47.60 -28.65
C ARG A 27 -56.90 47.47 -30.13
N HIS A 28 -57.44 48.54 -30.69
CA HIS A 28 -58.04 48.57 -32.03
C HIS A 28 -57.07 48.35 -33.21
N THR A 29 -55.75 48.23 -32.99
CA THR A 29 -54.78 48.04 -34.07
C THR A 29 -54.33 46.59 -34.19
N GLU A 30 -54.52 45.98 -35.38
CA GLU A 30 -54.16 44.58 -35.68
C GLU A 30 -52.70 44.22 -35.38
N ILE A 31 -51.81 45.21 -35.26
CA ILE A 31 -50.40 45.01 -34.91
C ILE A 31 -50.25 44.22 -33.60
N TRP A 32 -51.18 44.37 -32.64
CA TRP A 32 -51.17 43.66 -31.36
C TRP A 32 -51.34 42.14 -31.51
N ASN A 33 -51.97 41.66 -32.58
CA ASN A 33 -52.07 40.23 -32.85
C ASN A 33 -50.68 39.57 -33.01
N SER A 34 -49.66 40.34 -33.41
CA SER A 34 -48.29 39.88 -33.61
C SER A 34 -47.39 39.96 -32.36
N TYR A 35 -47.91 40.41 -31.21
CA TYR A 35 -47.12 40.60 -29.99
C TYR A 35 -47.84 40.01 -28.76
N ASN A 36 -47.06 39.49 -27.81
CA ASN A 36 -47.54 39.15 -26.47
C ASN A 36 -47.19 40.29 -25.53
N GLN A 37 -48.14 40.65 -24.67
CA GLN A 37 -47.88 41.56 -23.56
C GLN A 37 -47.19 40.77 -22.44
N VAL A 38 -46.09 41.28 -21.92
CA VAL A 38 -45.30 40.61 -20.87
C VAL A 38 -44.83 41.65 -19.87
N ALA A 39 -44.40 41.23 -18.68
CA ALA A 39 -43.75 42.11 -17.71
C ALA A 39 -42.42 41.49 -17.27
N GLN A 40 -41.47 42.35 -16.91
CA GLN A 40 -40.19 41.93 -16.40
C GLN A 40 -40.35 41.38 -14.97
N VAL A 41 -39.76 40.21 -14.70
CA VAL A 41 -40.01 39.46 -13.45
C VAL A 41 -39.48 40.20 -12.21
N VAL A 42 -38.42 40.98 -12.36
CA VAL A 42 -37.70 41.60 -11.23
C VAL A 42 -38.43 42.81 -10.67
N ASP A 43 -38.93 43.70 -11.52
CA ASP A 43 -39.51 44.99 -11.14
C ASP A 43 -40.97 45.14 -11.55
N GLY A 44 -41.48 44.27 -12.43
CA GLY A 44 -42.80 44.38 -13.03
C GLY A 44 -42.86 45.37 -14.19
N ALA A 45 -41.74 45.85 -14.74
CA ALA A 45 -41.80 46.80 -15.84
C ALA A 45 -42.52 46.19 -17.07
N PRO A 46 -43.56 46.85 -17.60
CA PRO A 46 -44.37 46.32 -18.70
C PRO A 46 -43.58 46.36 -20.01
N LYS A 47 -43.60 45.26 -20.77
CA LYS A 47 -42.93 45.09 -22.06
C LYS A 47 -43.87 44.43 -23.08
N VAL A 48 -43.41 44.32 -24.31
CA VAL A 48 -44.08 43.57 -25.37
C VAL A 48 -43.08 42.67 -26.08
N MET A 49 -43.45 41.41 -26.27
CA MET A 49 -42.63 40.39 -26.92
C MET A 49 -43.17 40.10 -28.31
N CYS A 50 -42.33 40.16 -29.33
CA CYS A 50 -42.75 39.80 -30.70
C CYS A 50 -43.06 38.30 -30.79
N LYS A 51 -44.29 37.92 -31.17
CA LYS A 51 -44.63 36.50 -31.40
C LYS A 51 -43.83 35.89 -32.55
N ARG A 52 -43.38 36.71 -33.50
CA ARG A 52 -42.61 36.26 -34.67
C ARG A 52 -41.17 35.89 -34.29
N CYS A 53 -40.42 36.76 -33.61
CA CYS A 53 -39.00 36.55 -33.35
C CYS A 53 -38.59 36.55 -31.87
N GLY A 54 -39.54 36.67 -30.92
CA GLY A 54 -39.27 36.63 -29.48
C GLY A 54 -38.60 37.88 -28.89
N LYS A 55 -38.28 38.91 -29.70
CA LYS A 55 -37.62 40.12 -29.20
C LYS A 55 -38.55 40.89 -28.25
N ILE A 56 -38.02 41.26 -27.09
CA ILE A 56 -38.70 42.07 -26.07
C ILE A 56 -38.44 43.54 -26.36
N LEU A 57 -39.49 44.36 -26.32
CA LEU A 57 -39.48 45.81 -26.54
C LEU A 57 -40.23 46.50 -25.40
N GLU A 58 -39.96 47.78 -25.18
CA GLU A 58 -40.71 48.61 -24.22
C GLU A 58 -42.20 48.63 -24.55
N HIS A 59 -43.03 48.57 -23.53
CA HIS A 59 -44.47 48.62 -23.74
C HIS A 59 -44.88 50.03 -24.21
N PRO A 60 -45.61 50.17 -25.33
CA PRO A 60 -46.04 51.45 -25.90
C PRO A 60 -46.86 52.40 -25.02
N TYR A 61 -47.12 52.04 -23.77
CA TYR A 61 -47.90 52.82 -22.81
C TYR A 61 -47.12 53.02 -21.48
N THR A 62 -45.82 52.77 -21.45
CA THR A 62 -44.96 53.14 -20.32
C THR A 62 -44.83 54.66 -20.25
N LEU A 63 -45.05 55.23 -19.06
CA LEU A 63 -44.72 56.62 -18.78
C LEU A 63 -43.19 56.72 -18.63
N SER A 64 -42.53 57.52 -19.49
CA SER A 64 -41.09 57.79 -19.35
C SER A 64 -40.82 58.66 -18.12
N PRO A 65 -39.89 58.31 -17.22
CA PRO A 65 -39.43 59.18 -16.15
C PRO A 65 -38.34 60.12 -16.70
N THR A 66 -38.75 61.05 -17.56
CA THR A 66 -37.89 62.18 -17.97
C THR A 66 -38.62 63.46 -17.58
N GLY A 67 -38.05 64.17 -16.61
CA GLY A 67 -38.58 65.41 -16.08
C GLY A 67 -38.84 66.44 -17.18
N ILE A 68 -39.87 67.26 -16.94
CA ILE A 68 -40.40 68.34 -17.79
C ILE A 68 -41.37 67.85 -18.88
N GLY A 69 -42.66 67.94 -18.57
CA GLY A 69 -43.74 67.93 -19.57
C GLY A 69 -44.34 66.55 -19.90
N LYS A 70 -45.65 66.40 -19.65
CA LYS A 70 -46.45 65.22 -20.02
C LYS A 70 -46.32 64.93 -21.52
N SER A 71 -45.49 63.97 -21.90
CA SER A 71 -45.62 63.26 -23.19
C SER A 71 -45.92 61.79 -22.89
N GLN A 72 -47.21 61.49 -22.85
CA GLN A 72 -47.70 60.13 -22.94
C GLN A 72 -47.34 59.65 -24.36
N TYR A 73 -46.25 58.89 -24.50
CA TYR A 73 -46.02 58.18 -25.75
C TYR A 73 -47.14 57.14 -25.86
N HIS A 74 -48.19 57.48 -26.59
CA HIS A 74 -49.24 56.55 -27.00
C HIS A 74 -49.00 56.23 -28.47
N GLY A 75 -48.24 55.18 -28.77
CA GLY A 75 -47.96 54.88 -30.16
C GLY A 75 -47.35 53.52 -30.41
N THR A 76 -47.97 52.72 -31.28
CA THR A 76 -47.47 51.41 -31.72
C THR A 76 -46.32 51.49 -32.72
N SER A 77 -45.69 52.66 -32.90
CA SER A 77 -44.69 52.91 -33.93
C SER A 77 -43.42 52.07 -33.73
N THR A 78 -42.99 51.87 -32.48
CA THR A 78 -41.79 51.07 -32.13
C THR A 78 -41.97 49.60 -32.51
N ILE A 79 -43.14 49.02 -32.19
CA ILE A 79 -43.48 47.64 -32.55
C ILE A 79 -43.77 47.49 -34.05
N GLN A 80 -44.29 48.53 -34.72
CA GLN A 80 -44.44 48.52 -36.18
C GLN A 80 -43.08 48.55 -36.89
N LYS A 81 -42.14 49.40 -36.45
CA LYS A 81 -40.78 49.46 -37.01
C LYS A 81 -40.06 48.12 -36.82
N HIS A 82 -40.15 47.50 -35.65
CA HIS A 82 -39.52 46.21 -35.39
C HIS A 82 -39.97 45.12 -36.38
N ARG A 83 -41.27 45.01 -36.68
CA ARG A 83 -41.80 43.98 -37.59
C ARG A 83 -41.21 44.06 -39.01
N LYS A 84 -40.82 45.27 -39.44
CA LYS A 84 -40.20 45.52 -40.75
C LYS A 84 -38.68 45.29 -40.78
N THR A 85 -38.04 45.08 -39.62
CA THR A 85 -36.60 44.83 -39.60
C THR A 85 -36.24 43.46 -40.20
N ALA A 86 -35.13 43.39 -40.94
CA ALA A 86 -34.66 42.17 -41.59
C ALA A 86 -34.48 40.99 -40.61
N GLY A 87 -34.06 41.26 -39.37
CA GLY A 87 -33.95 40.24 -38.32
C GLY A 87 -35.28 39.63 -37.91
N CYS A 88 -36.35 40.43 -37.84
CA CYS A 88 -37.70 39.94 -37.55
C CYS A 88 -38.27 39.11 -38.72
N LEU A 89 -38.06 39.57 -39.97
CA LEU A 89 -38.55 38.90 -41.18
C LEU A 89 -37.86 37.56 -41.47
N ARG A 90 -36.55 37.42 -41.17
CA ARG A 90 -35.83 36.14 -41.34
C ARG A 90 -36.29 35.05 -40.35
N SER A 91 -36.80 35.43 -39.18
CA SER A 91 -37.21 34.49 -38.13
C SER A 91 -38.48 33.69 -38.49
N GLU A 92 -39.36 34.23 -39.34
CA GLU A 92 -40.58 33.53 -39.78
C GLU A 92 -40.27 32.37 -40.76
N LYS A 93 -39.18 32.50 -41.55
CA LYS A 93 -38.66 31.39 -42.39
C LYS A 93 -37.97 30.31 -41.56
N ARG A 94 -37.37 30.67 -40.41
CA ARG A 94 -36.80 29.71 -39.44
C ARG A 94 -37.90 28.93 -38.71
N LYS A 95 -39.00 29.59 -38.32
CA LYS A 95 -40.18 28.93 -37.72
C LYS A 95 -40.89 27.95 -38.66
N LYS A 96 -40.96 28.20 -39.97
CA LYS A 96 -41.53 27.20 -40.91
C LYS A 96 -40.65 25.96 -41.07
N ALA A 97 -39.32 26.12 -41.03
CA ALA A 97 -38.38 24.99 -41.01
C ALA A 97 -38.41 24.24 -39.65
N GLU A 98 -38.57 24.98 -38.55
CA GLU A 98 -38.73 24.40 -37.21
C GLU A 98 -40.08 23.69 -37.04
N ILE A 99 -41.20 24.18 -37.62
CA ILE A 99 -42.51 23.51 -37.53
C ILE A 99 -42.56 22.24 -38.40
N THR A 100 -41.91 22.19 -39.56
CA THR A 100 -41.74 20.92 -40.29
C THR A 100 -40.87 19.91 -39.53
N ASN A 101 -39.86 20.40 -38.77
CA ASN A 101 -39.08 19.54 -37.88
C ASN A 101 -39.86 19.16 -36.60
N PHE A 102 -40.78 20.01 -36.13
CA PHE A 102 -41.62 19.80 -34.94
C PHE A 102 -42.77 18.81 -35.20
N LEU A 103 -43.39 18.87 -36.38
CA LEU A 103 -44.44 17.93 -36.79
C LEU A 103 -43.89 16.55 -37.20
N GLN A 104 -42.58 16.42 -37.43
CA GLN A 104 -41.90 15.12 -37.49
C GLN A 104 -41.54 14.58 -36.09
N THR A 105 -41.55 15.41 -35.03
CA THR A 105 -41.19 14.99 -33.67
C THR A 105 -42.37 14.76 -32.72
N GLU A 106 -43.60 15.19 -33.05
CA GLU A 106 -44.79 14.95 -32.21
C GLU A 106 -45.58 13.67 -32.56
N GLY A 107 -45.09 12.87 -33.51
CA GLY A 107 -45.61 11.53 -33.83
C GLY A 107 -44.78 10.38 -33.26
N GLU A 108 -43.71 10.68 -32.53
CA GLU A 108 -42.94 9.68 -31.79
C GLU A 108 -43.26 9.87 -30.29
N THR A 109 -44.17 9.05 -29.76
CA THR A 109 -43.75 8.22 -28.60
C THR A 109 -42.32 7.83 -28.90
N SER A 110 -41.34 8.47 -28.23
CA SER A 110 -39.89 8.29 -28.45
C SER A 110 -39.70 6.95 -29.11
N ALA A 111 -39.49 6.94 -30.44
CA ALA A 111 -39.37 5.67 -31.14
C ALA A 111 -38.22 5.01 -30.40
N SER A 112 -38.54 4.02 -29.57
CA SER A 112 -37.53 3.28 -28.85
C SER A 112 -36.69 2.80 -29.99
N ILE A 113 -35.49 3.37 -30.17
CA ILE A 113 -34.50 2.78 -31.05
C ILE A 113 -34.50 1.33 -30.56
N PRO A 114 -34.99 0.39 -31.38
CA PRO A 114 -35.17 -0.97 -30.89
C PRO A 114 -33.80 -1.38 -30.42
N PHE A 115 -33.71 -1.94 -29.21
CA PHE A 115 -32.42 -2.39 -28.72
C PHE A 115 -31.91 -3.45 -29.70
N LEU A 116 -30.91 -3.08 -30.49
CA LEU A 116 -30.19 -3.96 -31.38
C LEU A 116 -28.86 -4.27 -30.71
N GLN A 117 -28.57 -5.56 -30.57
CA GLN A 117 -27.34 -6.01 -29.92
C GLN A 117 -26.10 -5.45 -30.63
N GLN A 118 -26.15 -5.31 -31.95
CA GLN A 118 -25.07 -4.75 -32.75
C GLN A 118 -24.83 -3.25 -32.44
N ASP A 119 -25.88 -2.43 -32.46
CA ASP A 119 -25.77 -0.99 -32.16
C ASP A 119 -25.23 -0.76 -30.74
N TRP A 120 -25.66 -1.59 -29.78
CA TRP A 120 -25.14 -1.56 -28.41
C TRP A 120 -23.64 -1.89 -28.34
N GLU A 121 -23.18 -2.87 -29.10
CA GLU A 121 -21.75 -3.21 -29.19
C GLU A 121 -20.95 -2.09 -29.86
N GLU A 122 -21.48 -1.47 -30.92
CA GLU A 122 -20.88 -0.30 -31.57
C GLU A 122 -20.77 0.90 -30.62
N ASP A 123 -21.83 1.19 -29.84
CA ASP A 123 -21.83 2.24 -28.82
C ASP A 123 -20.81 1.97 -27.71
N LEU A 124 -20.67 0.71 -27.27
CA LEU A 124 -19.63 0.34 -26.30
C LEU A 124 -18.23 0.51 -26.87
N LEU A 125 -18.00 0.13 -28.12
CA LEU A 125 -16.72 0.31 -28.80
C LEU A 125 -16.39 1.80 -28.97
N GLN A 126 -17.36 2.63 -29.38
CA GLN A 126 -17.18 4.08 -29.45
C GLN A 126 -16.91 4.68 -28.06
N PHE A 127 -17.65 4.28 -27.03
CA PHE A 127 -17.43 4.72 -25.66
C PHE A 127 -15.99 4.43 -25.19
N LEU A 128 -15.50 3.21 -25.42
CA LEU A 128 -14.14 2.83 -25.03
C LEU A 128 -13.08 3.58 -25.85
N THR A 129 -13.24 3.68 -27.16
CA THR A 129 -12.23 4.27 -28.06
C THR A 129 -12.16 5.79 -27.95
N ILE A 130 -13.29 6.49 -27.91
CA ILE A 130 -13.34 7.96 -27.78
C ILE A 130 -12.78 8.41 -26.43
N ASN A 131 -13.08 7.66 -25.35
CA ASN A 131 -12.65 8.02 -24.00
C ASN A 131 -11.31 7.34 -23.60
N LEU A 132 -10.68 6.58 -24.50
CA LEU A 132 -9.44 5.85 -24.26
C LEU A 132 -9.51 4.97 -22.99
N LEU A 133 -10.63 4.28 -22.80
CA LEU A 133 -10.89 3.46 -21.62
C LEU A 133 -10.42 2.00 -21.81
N PRO A 134 -9.93 1.33 -20.75
CA PRO A 134 -9.52 -0.07 -20.85
C PRO A 134 -10.68 -1.00 -21.23
N PHE A 135 -10.46 -1.96 -22.13
CA PHE A 135 -11.48 -2.96 -22.49
C PHE A 135 -12.02 -3.74 -21.28
N HIS A 136 -11.17 -4.03 -20.28
CA HIS A 136 -11.61 -4.71 -19.06
C HIS A 136 -12.67 -3.94 -18.25
N LEU A 137 -12.89 -2.64 -18.52
CA LEU A 137 -13.92 -1.84 -17.85
C LEU A 137 -15.33 -2.44 -18.04
N ILE A 138 -15.65 -2.93 -19.24
CA ILE A 138 -16.97 -3.49 -19.54
C ILE A 138 -17.23 -4.81 -18.79
N GLU A 139 -16.17 -5.52 -18.44
CA GLU A 139 -16.24 -6.75 -17.66
C GLU A 139 -16.45 -6.47 -16.16
N HIS A 140 -16.03 -5.29 -15.70
CA HIS A 140 -15.97 -4.95 -14.29
C HIS A 140 -17.37 -4.98 -13.63
N PRO A 141 -17.54 -5.65 -12.46
CA PRO A 141 -18.85 -5.79 -11.83
C PRO A 141 -19.55 -4.46 -11.50
N SER A 142 -18.80 -3.38 -11.21
CA SER A 142 -19.40 -2.07 -10.95
C SER A 142 -20.04 -1.46 -12.20
N PHE A 143 -19.41 -1.59 -13.37
CA PHE A 143 -19.95 -1.10 -14.64
C PHE A 143 -21.25 -1.84 -14.97
N LYS A 144 -21.22 -3.18 -14.95
CA LYS A 144 -22.41 -4.02 -15.14
C LYS A 144 -23.55 -3.65 -14.18
N ARG A 145 -23.23 -3.36 -12.91
CA ARG A 145 -24.21 -2.95 -11.90
C ARG A 145 -24.86 -1.60 -12.23
N ILE A 146 -24.08 -0.62 -12.73
CA ILE A 146 -24.60 0.69 -13.14
C ILE A 146 -25.56 0.53 -14.32
N ILE A 147 -25.17 -0.22 -15.36
CA ILE A 147 -26.02 -0.48 -16.54
C ILE A 147 -27.30 -1.20 -16.13
N ASN A 148 -27.20 -2.26 -15.33
CA ASN A 148 -28.37 -2.99 -14.83
C ASN A 148 -29.31 -2.09 -14.02
N LYS A 149 -28.77 -1.20 -13.20
CA LYS A 149 -29.56 -0.25 -12.41
C LYS A 149 -30.22 0.81 -13.31
N ALA A 150 -29.53 1.30 -14.33
CA ALA A 150 -30.08 2.23 -15.32
C ALA A 150 -31.22 1.58 -16.10
N ARG A 151 -31.07 0.33 -16.54
CA ARG A 151 -32.12 -0.45 -17.23
C ARG A 151 -33.39 -0.62 -16.40
N SER A 152 -33.26 -0.70 -15.08
CA SER A 152 -34.41 -0.82 -14.17
C SER A 152 -35.13 0.49 -13.88
N ALA A 153 -34.64 1.63 -14.38
CA ALA A 153 -35.23 2.93 -14.12
C ALA A 153 -36.48 3.15 -14.98
N LEU A 154 -37.55 3.68 -14.37
CA LEU A 154 -38.81 4.02 -15.06
C LEU A 154 -38.66 5.20 -16.03
N SER A 155 -37.58 5.98 -15.89
CA SER A 155 -37.22 7.11 -16.75
C SER A 155 -35.70 7.17 -16.91
N PRO A 156 -35.16 7.73 -18.02
CA PRO A 156 -33.73 7.86 -18.23
C PRO A 156 -33.01 8.50 -17.02
N PRO A 157 -31.96 7.86 -16.48
CA PRO A 157 -31.27 8.38 -15.29
C PRO A 157 -30.46 9.64 -15.62
N VAL A 158 -30.53 10.63 -14.73
CA VAL A 158 -29.74 11.87 -14.85
C VAL A 158 -28.29 11.62 -14.46
N ILE A 159 -27.35 11.95 -15.37
CA ILE A 159 -25.91 11.89 -15.10
C ILE A 159 -25.45 13.25 -14.55
N PRO A 160 -24.95 13.34 -13.29
CA PRO A 160 -24.46 14.59 -12.73
C PRO A 160 -23.15 15.07 -13.39
N SER A 161 -22.82 16.35 -13.24
CA SER A 161 -21.53 16.90 -13.70
C SER A 161 -20.33 16.29 -12.94
N ALA A 162 -19.15 16.33 -13.56
CA ALA A 162 -17.90 15.86 -12.95
C ALA A 162 -17.63 16.53 -11.59
N ASP A 163 -17.85 17.85 -11.46
CA ASP A 163 -17.68 18.55 -10.18
C ASP A 163 -18.68 18.08 -9.12
N THR A 164 -19.91 17.77 -9.53
CA THR A 164 -20.92 17.21 -8.63
C THR A 164 -20.49 15.83 -8.13
N ILE A 165 -19.99 14.97 -9.01
CA ILE A 165 -19.47 13.65 -8.65
C ILE A 165 -18.25 13.77 -7.73
N ARG A 166 -17.28 14.64 -8.05
CA ARG A 166 -16.10 14.89 -7.21
C ARG A 166 -16.49 15.33 -5.80
N ARG A 167 -17.39 16.30 -5.68
CA ARG A 167 -17.88 16.76 -4.37
C ARG A 167 -18.58 15.64 -3.60
N ARG A 168 -19.47 14.88 -4.27
CA ARG A 168 -20.16 13.73 -3.66
C ARG A 168 -19.19 12.62 -3.22
N LEU A 169 -18.14 12.37 -3.99
CA LEU A 169 -17.08 11.44 -3.62
C LEU A 169 -16.37 11.90 -2.34
N GLY A 170 -16.00 13.17 -2.26
CA GLY A 170 -15.40 13.74 -1.04
C GLY A 170 -16.27 13.55 0.20
N SER A 171 -17.57 13.84 0.11
CA SER A 171 -18.53 13.56 1.19
C SER A 171 -18.62 12.06 1.51
N LEU A 172 -18.72 11.20 0.49
CA LEU A 172 -18.82 9.75 0.67
C LEU A 172 -17.59 9.17 1.36
N VAL A 173 -16.38 9.66 1.04
CA VAL A 173 -15.13 9.25 1.69
C VAL A 173 -15.16 9.63 3.16
N LYS A 174 -15.48 10.89 3.50
CA LYS A 174 -15.59 11.34 4.90
C LYS A 174 -16.62 10.53 5.68
N ASP A 175 -17.81 10.31 5.10
CA ASP A 175 -18.86 9.51 5.72
C ASP A 175 -18.45 8.05 5.93
N ARG A 176 -17.64 7.48 5.02
CA ARG A 176 -17.11 6.12 5.17
C ARG A 176 -16.03 6.06 6.24
N GLN A 177 -15.09 7.00 6.25
CA GLN A 177 -14.05 7.10 7.28
C GLN A 177 -14.69 7.20 8.67
N GLN A 178 -15.64 8.11 8.87
CA GLN A 178 -16.34 8.26 10.14
C GLN A 178 -17.11 7.00 10.54
N ARG A 179 -17.81 6.33 9.60
CA ARG A 179 -18.52 5.08 9.91
C ARG A 179 -17.57 3.97 10.35
N ILE A 180 -16.41 3.84 9.70
CA ILE A 180 -15.41 2.84 10.08
C ILE A 180 -14.80 3.20 11.44
N LEU A 181 -14.44 4.47 11.67
CA LEU A 181 -13.91 4.93 12.97
C LEU A 181 -14.90 4.71 14.11
N ARG A 182 -16.22 4.83 13.89
CA ARG A 182 -17.25 4.51 14.89
C ARG A 182 -17.30 3.04 15.31
N THR A 183 -16.66 2.14 14.56
CA THR A 183 -16.52 0.72 14.97
C THR A 183 -15.39 0.50 15.97
N LEU A 184 -14.52 1.50 16.19
CA LEU A 184 -13.49 1.48 17.22
C LEU A 184 -14.15 1.45 18.61
N PRO A 185 -13.88 0.44 19.46
CA PRO A 185 -14.46 0.36 20.78
C PRO A 185 -14.02 1.53 21.68
N SER A 186 -14.92 1.99 22.56
CA SER A 186 -14.58 3.00 23.57
C SER A 186 -13.36 2.57 24.39
N GLY A 187 -12.42 3.48 24.61
CA GLY A 187 -11.16 3.17 25.32
C GLY A 187 -10.02 2.58 24.46
N SER A 188 -10.31 1.87 23.37
CA SER A 188 -9.29 1.24 22.50
C SER A 188 -8.42 2.21 21.69
N LYS A 189 -7.16 1.86 21.51
CA LYS A 189 -6.19 2.69 20.81
C LYS A 189 -6.09 2.35 19.32
N ILE A 190 -5.45 3.23 18.56
CA ILE A 190 -5.17 3.08 17.14
C ILE A 190 -3.66 3.14 16.88
N SER A 191 -3.22 2.42 15.87
CA SER A 191 -1.87 2.55 15.32
C SER A 191 -1.91 3.28 14.00
N ILE A 192 -1.00 4.22 13.78
CA ILE A 192 -0.86 4.94 12.52
C ILE A 192 0.34 4.37 11.77
N ALA A 193 0.23 4.23 10.46
CA ALA A 193 1.39 4.07 9.59
C ALA A 193 1.50 5.24 8.62
N LEU A 194 2.72 5.71 8.41
CA LEU A 194 3.04 6.74 7.44
C LEU A 194 3.83 6.13 6.29
N ASP A 195 3.47 6.54 5.09
CA ASP A 195 4.19 6.23 3.87
C ASP A 195 4.44 7.53 3.12
N CYS A 196 5.71 7.82 2.82
CA CYS A 196 6.13 9.05 2.15
C CYS A 196 6.91 8.68 0.90
N TRP A 197 6.46 9.17 -0.25
CA TRP A 197 7.16 8.95 -1.51
C TRP A 197 7.12 10.19 -2.38
N THR A 198 8.08 10.25 -3.30
CA THR A 198 8.16 11.26 -4.35
C THR A 198 7.75 10.62 -5.67
N SER A 199 6.74 11.16 -6.32
CA SER A 199 6.32 10.75 -7.66
C SER A 199 7.38 11.09 -8.72
N PRO A 200 7.32 10.48 -9.91
CA PRO A 200 8.24 10.81 -11.01
C PRO A 200 8.17 12.28 -11.47
N PHE A 201 7.08 12.98 -11.15
CA PHE A 201 6.92 14.41 -11.41
C PHE A 201 7.47 15.30 -10.29
N SER A 202 8.31 14.72 -9.41
CA SER A 202 8.93 15.43 -8.27
C SER A 202 7.92 16.00 -7.27
N GLN A 203 6.70 15.45 -7.22
CA GLN A 203 5.71 15.79 -6.19
C GLN A 203 5.75 14.75 -5.09
N ALA A 204 5.87 15.20 -3.85
CA ALA A 204 5.90 14.33 -2.69
C ALA A 204 4.54 14.23 -2.02
N PHE A 205 4.24 13.05 -1.48
CA PHE A 205 2.99 12.75 -0.81
C PHE A 205 3.26 12.02 0.50
N MET A 206 2.37 12.20 1.47
CA MET A 206 2.26 11.40 2.67
C MET A 206 0.90 10.72 2.68
N ALA A 207 0.90 9.40 2.75
CA ALA A 207 -0.27 8.65 3.13
C ALA A 207 -0.28 8.40 4.64
N ILE A 208 -1.43 8.64 5.25
CA ILE A 208 -1.67 8.47 6.69
C ILE A 208 -2.75 7.41 6.83
N THR A 209 -2.38 6.23 7.32
CA THR A 209 -3.30 5.09 7.45
C THR A 209 -3.43 4.70 8.91
N SER A 210 -4.66 4.57 9.40
CA SER A 210 -4.94 4.04 10.72
C SER A 210 -5.25 2.54 10.68
N TYR A 211 -4.81 1.87 11.73
CA TYR A 211 -5.01 0.46 11.98
C TYR A 211 -5.57 0.27 13.38
N PHE A 212 -6.63 -0.51 13.47
CA PHE A 212 -7.25 -0.85 14.74
C PHE A 212 -8.06 -2.13 14.61
N ILE A 213 -8.41 -2.73 15.74
CA ILE A 213 -9.30 -3.89 15.80
C ILE A 213 -10.66 -3.38 16.31
N ASP A 214 -11.71 -3.64 15.53
CA ASP A 214 -13.05 -3.16 15.86
C ASP A 214 -13.75 -4.02 16.95
N SER A 215 -14.97 -3.64 17.31
CA SER A 215 -15.80 -4.36 18.29
C SER A 215 -16.04 -5.83 17.93
N ASP A 216 -16.04 -6.16 16.64
CA ASP A 216 -16.28 -7.51 16.12
C ASP A 216 -15.00 -8.34 15.94
N TRP A 217 -13.86 -7.81 16.42
CA TRP A 217 -12.53 -8.37 16.25
C TRP A 217 -12.09 -8.46 14.78
N VAL A 218 -12.52 -7.51 13.96
CA VAL A 218 -12.05 -7.35 12.58
C VAL A 218 -10.92 -6.34 12.56
N TYR A 219 -9.80 -6.73 11.95
CA TYR A 219 -8.69 -5.82 11.68
C TYR A 219 -9.11 -4.79 10.62
N ARG A 220 -9.11 -3.52 11.00
CA ARG A 220 -9.46 -2.39 10.14
C ARG A 220 -8.20 -1.68 9.69
N GLU A 221 -8.11 -1.46 8.39
CA GLU A 221 -7.14 -0.59 7.73
C GLU A 221 -7.94 0.56 7.10
N LEU A 222 -7.61 1.80 7.46
CA LEU A 222 -8.32 2.98 7.01
C LEU A 222 -7.34 4.08 6.59
N LEU A 223 -7.33 4.43 5.30
CA LEU A 223 -6.61 5.61 4.83
C LEU A 223 -7.33 6.86 5.34
N LEU A 224 -6.71 7.59 6.26
CA LEU A 224 -7.22 8.82 6.86
C LEU A 224 -6.93 10.04 5.98
N GLY A 225 -5.74 10.06 5.39
CA GLY A 225 -5.26 11.19 4.59
C GLY A 225 -4.28 10.76 3.52
N PHE A 226 -4.36 11.45 2.38
CA PHE A 226 -3.37 11.42 1.32
C PHE A 226 -3.01 12.88 1.03
N LYS A 227 -1.92 13.35 1.65
CA LYS A 227 -1.60 14.78 1.75
C LYS A 227 -0.38 15.08 0.87
N PRO A 228 -0.44 16.09 -0.02
CA PRO A 228 0.76 16.56 -0.70
C PRO A 228 1.72 17.18 0.32
N LEU A 229 3.02 16.96 0.12
CA LEU A 229 4.09 17.54 0.93
C LEU A 229 4.73 18.69 0.16
N HIS A 230 5.01 19.78 0.87
CA HIS A 230 5.63 20.98 0.30
C HIS A 230 6.93 21.32 1.03
N GLY A 231 7.92 21.81 0.29
CA GLY A 231 9.20 22.24 0.85
C GLY A 231 10.03 21.10 1.41
N THR A 232 10.75 21.36 2.50
CA THR A 232 11.64 20.38 3.13
C THR A 232 10.86 19.41 4.02
N HIS A 233 11.02 18.11 3.79
CA HIS A 233 10.34 17.04 4.55
C HIS A 233 10.99 16.81 5.92
N THR A 234 11.12 17.88 6.71
CA THR A 234 11.62 17.81 8.09
C THR A 234 10.65 17.01 8.96
N GLY A 235 11.16 16.31 9.97
CA GLY A 235 10.31 15.52 10.87
C GLY A 235 9.19 16.34 11.54
N SER A 236 9.46 17.58 11.89
CA SER A 236 8.47 18.49 12.50
C SER A 236 7.35 18.88 11.53
N TYR A 237 7.67 19.10 10.24
CA TYR A 237 6.64 19.36 9.22
C TYR A 237 5.79 18.12 8.95
N LEU A 238 6.41 16.94 8.85
CA LEU A 238 5.68 15.68 8.72
C LEU A 238 4.75 15.46 9.93
N SER A 239 5.22 15.80 11.13
CA SER A 239 4.41 15.75 12.36
C SER A 239 3.23 16.71 12.32
N SER A 240 3.39 17.94 11.83
CA SER A 240 2.26 18.89 11.76
C SER A 240 1.16 18.43 10.82
N VAL A 241 1.53 17.85 9.66
CA VAL A 241 0.57 17.26 8.71
C VAL A 241 -0.19 16.08 9.33
N LEU A 242 0.51 15.24 10.09
CA LEU A 242 -0.11 14.14 10.83
C LEU A 242 -1.08 14.67 11.91
N ILE A 243 -0.66 15.62 12.74
CA ILE A 243 -1.50 16.19 13.81
C ILE A 243 -2.78 16.82 13.23
N GLU A 244 -2.66 17.62 12.16
CA GLU A 244 -3.82 18.20 11.47
C GLU A 244 -4.81 17.10 11.04
N THR A 245 -4.29 16.00 10.48
CA THR A 245 -5.13 14.87 10.06
C THR A 245 -5.77 14.15 11.26
N LEU A 246 -5.07 14.00 12.39
CA LEU A 246 -5.63 13.39 13.59
C LEU A 246 -6.77 14.25 14.17
N VAL A 247 -6.58 15.57 14.25
CA VAL A 247 -7.59 16.52 14.71
C VAL A 247 -8.79 16.58 13.77
N GLU A 248 -8.58 16.52 12.44
CA GLU A 248 -9.66 16.43 11.44
C GLU A 248 -10.61 15.24 11.74
N HIS A 249 -10.09 14.16 12.32
CA HIS A 249 -10.84 12.94 12.65
C HIS A 249 -11.20 12.79 14.14
N ASN A 250 -10.75 13.69 15.03
CA ASN A 250 -10.92 13.65 16.49
C ASN A 250 -10.42 12.32 17.12
N ILE A 251 -9.16 11.98 16.84
CA ILE A 251 -8.53 10.72 17.26
C ILE A 251 -7.13 10.91 17.85
N GLU A 252 -6.74 12.14 18.17
CA GLU A 252 -5.44 12.52 18.73
C GLU A 252 -5.12 11.79 20.05
N ASP A 253 -6.11 11.61 20.92
CA ASP A 253 -6.00 10.91 22.22
C ASP A 253 -6.01 9.37 22.09
N ARG A 254 -6.27 8.87 20.87
CA ARG A 254 -6.40 7.43 20.57
C ARG A 254 -5.11 6.83 20.05
N VAL A 255 -4.13 7.63 19.65
CA VAL A 255 -2.89 7.13 19.03
C VAL A 255 -2.02 6.39 20.04
N PHE A 256 -1.56 5.20 19.65
CA PHE A 256 -0.68 4.34 20.45
C PHE A 256 0.61 3.98 19.71
N GLY A 257 0.49 3.59 18.43
CA GLY A 257 1.64 3.18 17.62
C GLY A 257 1.85 4.11 16.43
N LEU A 258 3.11 4.37 16.08
CA LEU A 258 3.48 5.08 14.86
C LEU A 258 4.48 4.26 14.04
N THR A 259 4.00 3.63 12.98
CA THR A 259 4.81 2.82 12.06
C THR A 259 5.38 3.70 10.95
N THR A 260 6.70 3.73 10.81
CA THR A 260 7.41 4.55 9.82
C THR A 260 8.57 3.77 9.20
N ASP A 261 9.04 4.19 8.02
CA ASP A 261 10.34 3.72 7.53
C ASP A 261 11.49 4.18 8.46
N ASN A 262 12.71 3.70 8.20
CA ASN A 262 13.87 4.00 9.04
C ASN A 262 14.68 5.23 8.61
N ALA A 263 14.07 6.15 7.86
CA ALA A 263 14.66 7.45 7.59
C ALA A 263 14.87 8.24 8.90
N SER A 264 15.95 9.03 8.94
CA SER A 264 16.38 9.76 10.14
C SER A 264 15.37 10.80 10.61
N ASN A 265 14.67 11.46 9.68
CA ASN A 265 13.63 12.45 9.98
C ASN A 265 12.43 11.87 10.76
N ASN A 266 12.17 10.57 10.66
CA ASN A 266 11.07 9.92 11.39
C ASN A 266 11.30 9.82 12.90
N LYS A 267 12.57 9.85 13.36
CA LYS A 267 12.87 9.99 14.79
C LYS A 267 12.41 11.35 15.30
N THR A 268 12.76 12.42 14.59
CA THR A 268 12.32 13.78 14.90
C THR A 268 10.80 13.92 14.82
N LEU A 269 10.17 13.30 13.82
CA LEU A 269 8.71 13.26 13.67
C LEU A 269 8.06 12.67 14.92
N ALA A 270 8.50 11.48 15.38
CA ALA A 270 7.93 10.84 16.55
C ALA A 270 8.07 11.70 17.82
N THR A 271 9.23 12.34 18.00
CA THR A 271 9.45 13.28 19.12
C THR A 271 8.53 14.50 19.03
N SER A 272 8.41 15.13 17.87
CA SER A 272 7.51 16.28 17.67
C SER A 272 6.03 15.90 17.87
N LEU A 273 5.62 14.71 17.44
CA LEU A 273 4.26 14.22 17.65
C LEU A 273 3.98 13.99 19.14
N GLN A 274 4.91 13.36 19.86
CA GLN A 274 4.80 13.13 21.29
C GLN A 274 4.71 14.43 22.09
N GLN A 275 5.41 15.49 21.67
CA GLN A 275 5.35 16.81 22.30
C GLN A 275 4.05 17.57 22.04
N ALA A 276 3.36 17.27 20.94
CA ALA A 276 2.13 17.96 20.55
C ALA A 276 0.86 17.33 21.14
N LEU A 277 0.94 16.07 21.59
CA LEU A 277 -0.16 15.34 22.21
C LEU A 277 -0.13 15.49 23.74
N SER A 278 -1.22 15.10 24.41
CA SER A 278 -1.28 15.13 25.87
C SER A 278 -0.21 14.25 26.52
N ASP A 279 0.27 14.64 27.70
CA ASP A 279 1.28 13.87 28.46
C ASP A 279 0.81 12.44 28.79
N ASP A 280 -0.50 12.21 28.85
CA ASP A 280 -1.10 10.89 29.06
C ASP A 280 -1.06 9.99 27.81
N THR A 281 -0.83 10.57 26.63
CA THR A 281 -0.77 9.86 25.35
C THR A 281 0.67 9.46 25.04
N ILE A 282 0.99 8.18 25.27
CA ILE A 282 2.32 7.64 24.98
C ILE A 282 2.32 7.01 23.58
N ILE A 283 3.20 7.47 22.70
CA ILE A 283 3.37 6.90 21.37
C ILE A 283 4.62 6.02 21.30
N THR A 284 4.46 4.82 20.79
CA THR A 284 5.56 3.93 20.44
C THR A 284 5.84 4.02 18.94
N ARG A 285 7.04 4.53 18.57
CA ARG A 285 7.50 4.45 17.17
C ARG A 285 7.87 3.01 16.84
N ILE A 286 7.32 2.50 15.76
CA ILE A 286 7.50 1.13 15.27
C ILE A 286 8.24 1.21 13.93
N PRO A 287 9.46 0.67 13.83
CA PRO A 287 10.18 0.65 12.57
C PRO A 287 9.55 -0.37 11.61
N CYS A 288 9.39 0.00 10.35
CA CYS A 288 8.85 -0.87 9.30
C CYS A 288 9.77 -2.09 9.09
N LEU A 289 9.29 -3.29 9.45
CA LEU A 289 10.06 -4.53 9.31
C LEU A 289 10.42 -4.80 7.85
N ALA A 290 9.49 -4.57 6.95
CA ALA A 290 9.74 -4.81 5.54
C ALA A 290 10.87 -3.89 5.00
N HIS A 291 10.96 -2.65 5.50
CA HIS A 291 12.07 -1.76 5.19
C HIS A 291 13.40 -2.23 5.84
N ILE A 292 13.35 -2.80 7.05
CA ILE A 292 14.54 -3.42 7.68
C ILE A 292 15.06 -4.60 6.85
N ILE A 293 14.17 -5.48 6.39
CA ILE A 293 14.51 -6.60 5.50
C ILE A 293 15.20 -6.07 4.24
N GLN A 294 14.68 -4.99 3.66
CA GLN A 294 15.30 -4.34 2.51
C GLN A 294 16.67 -3.73 2.81
N LEU A 295 16.85 -3.09 3.96
CA LEU A 295 18.15 -2.53 4.34
C LEU A 295 19.20 -3.62 4.52
N SER A 296 18.83 -4.78 5.08
CA SER A 296 19.70 -5.94 5.19
C SER A 296 20.10 -6.49 3.82
N LEU A 297 19.13 -6.67 2.90
CA LEU A 297 19.41 -7.10 1.53
C LEU A 297 20.26 -6.06 0.77
N GLY A 298 19.96 -4.78 0.93
CA GLY A 298 20.72 -3.69 0.32
C GLY A 298 22.19 -3.68 0.78
N GLN A 299 22.44 -3.92 2.07
CA GLN A 299 23.80 -4.02 2.60
C GLN A 299 24.56 -5.25 2.05
N LEU A 300 23.87 -6.38 1.89
CA LEU A 300 24.41 -7.58 1.25
C LEU A 300 24.81 -7.27 -0.20
N LEU A 301 23.90 -6.72 -1.01
CA LEU A 301 24.15 -6.39 -2.41
C LEU A 301 25.24 -5.31 -2.56
N ALA A 302 25.31 -4.36 -1.62
CA ALA A 302 26.37 -3.35 -1.56
C ALA A 302 27.74 -3.95 -1.34
N ARG A 303 27.85 -4.98 -0.49
CA ARG A 303 29.13 -5.66 -0.28
C ARG A 303 29.57 -6.49 -1.48
N ILE A 304 28.62 -6.97 -2.28
CA ILE A 304 28.88 -7.57 -3.60
C ILE A 304 29.30 -6.50 -4.62
N LYS A 305 29.21 -5.20 -4.32
CA LYS A 305 29.38 -4.10 -5.29
C LYS A 305 28.38 -4.16 -6.43
N ALA A 306 27.17 -4.61 -6.12
CA ALA A 306 26.14 -4.81 -7.10
C ALA A 306 24.82 -4.22 -6.61
N VAL A 307 24.83 -2.98 -6.10
CA VAL A 307 23.59 -2.21 -5.90
C VAL A 307 23.20 -1.57 -7.24
N PRO A 308 21.91 -1.60 -7.63
CA PRO A 308 21.45 -0.76 -8.73
C PRO A 308 21.77 0.71 -8.44
N LEU A 309 22.29 1.43 -9.44
CA LEU A 309 22.67 2.84 -9.30
C LEU A 309 21.50 3.79 -9.58
N ASN A 310 20.40 3.24 -10.09
CA ASN A 310 19.27 3.94 -10.65
C ASN A 310 18.06 3.92 -9.68
N GLU A 311 17.43 5.09 -9.49
CA GLU A 311 16.19 5.23 -8.71
C GLU A 311 14.92 4.91 -9.51
N SER A 312 15.05 4.87 -10.84
CA SER A 312 14.01 4.52 -11.80
C SER A 312 14.59 3.64 -12.91
N ALA A 313 13.75 2.98 -13.70
CA ALA A 313 14.20 2.19 -14.84
C ALA A 313 15.04 3.05 -15.80
N GLU A 314 16.21 2.54 -16.20
CA GLU A 314 17.08 3.27 -17.10
C GLU A 314 16.50 3.24 -18.51
N THR A 315 16.41 4.42 -19.12
CA THR A 315 15.80 4.60 -20.45
C THR A 315 16.85 4.79 -21.55
N ARG A 316 18.13 4.70 -21.21
CA ARG A 316 19.23 4.91 -22.16
C ARG A 316 20.34 3.90 -21.96
N TRP A 317 20.86 3.41 -23.08
CA TRP A 317 22.08 2.64 -23.14
C TRP A 317 23.24 3.57 -23.55
N THR A 318 24.32 3.56 -22.78
CA THR A 318 25.46 4.50 -22.92
C THR A 318 26.76 3.79 -23.26
N GLU A 319 27.72 4.50 -23.89
CA GLU A 319 29.06 3.95 -24.17
C GLU A 319 29.79 3.48 -22.90
N LYS A 320 29.55 4.15 -21.76
CA LYS A 320 30.08 3.72 -20.46
C LYS A 320 29.56 2.33 -20.09
N GLN A 321 28.28 2.05 -20.32
CA GLN A 321 27.69 0.72 -20.07
C GLN A 321 28.25 -0.32 -21.03
N SER A 322 28.46 0.02 -22.31
CA SER A 322 29.16 -0.87 -23.25
C SER A 322 30.56 -1.25 -22.75
N LYS A 323 31.36 -0.28 -22.30
CA LYS A 323 32.71 -0.54 -21.76
C LYS A 323 32.66 -1.40 -20.50
N LEU A 324 31.76 -1.09 -19.57
CA LEU A 324 31.58 -1.87 -18.33
C LEU A 324 31.09 -3.29 -18.62
N ALA A 325 30.22 -3.49 -19.61
CA ALA A 325 29.79 -4.82 -20.04
C ALA A 325 30.97 -5.64 -20.56
N GLN A 326 31.84 -5.06 -21.38
CA GLN A 326 33.06 -5.70 -21.88
C GLN A 326 34.08 -6.00 -20.78
N GLU A 327 34.22 -5.12 -19.78
CA GLU A 327 35.07 -5.36 -18.61
C GLU A 327 34.52 -6.49 -17.74
N ASN A 328 33.21 -6.49 -17.48
CA ASN A 328 32.53 -7.54 -16.72
C ASN A 328 32.56 -8.89 -17.45
N ALA A 329 32.56 -8.90 -18.78
CA ALA A 329 32.72 -10.12 -19.58
C ALA A 329 34.02 -10.87 -19.28
N LYS A 330 35.07 -10.15 -18.85
CA LYS A 330 36.38 -10.71 -18.49
C LYS A 330 36.47 -11.18 -17.03
N GLN A 331 35.44 -10.94 -16.22
CA GLN A 331 35.44 -11.22 -14.79
C GLN A 331 34.35 -12.25 -14.44
N SER A 332 34.74 -13.37 -13.83
CA SER A 332 33.79 -14.39 -13.35
C SER A 332 33.33 -14.14 -11.89
N GLN A 333 33.24 -12.88 -11.47
CA GLN A 333 32.74 -12.52 -10.13
C GLN A 333 31.21 -12.44 -10.13
N ILE A 334 30.60 -12.70 -8.97
CA ILE A 334 29.14 -12.66 -8.82
C ILE A 334 28.54 -11.26 -9.03
N SER A 335 29.34 -10.22 -8.78
CA SER A 335 29.00 -8.84 -9.10
C SER A 335 28.90 -8.58 -10.60
N SER A 336 29.84 -9.13 -11.37
CA SER A 336 29.91 -9.06 -12.83
C SER A 336 28.69 -9.74 -13.45
N THR A 337 28.32 -10.91 -12.94
CA THR A 337 27.10 -11.64 -13.34
C THR A 337 25.83 -10.85 -13.12
N LEU A 338 25.63 -10.29 -11.91
CA LEU A 338 24.44 -9.50 -11.63
C LEU A 338 24.36 -8.26 -12.53
N ASN A 339 25.50 -7.61 -12.80
CA ASN A 339 25.56 -6.47 -13.70
C ASN A 339 25.30 -6.85 -15.16
N LYS A 340 25.78 -8.00 -15.65
CA LYS A 340 25.43 -8.51 -16.99
C LYS A 340 23.91 -8.68 -17.16
N VAL A 341 23.23 -9.26 -16.18
CA VAL A 341 21.76 -9.41 -16.21
C VAL A 341 21.07 -8.04 -16.27
N ARG A 342 21.52 -7.06 -15.47
CA ARG A 342 21.00 -5.68 -15.51
C ARG A 342 21.20 -5.06 -16.88
N TYR A 343 22.39 -5.19 -17.44
CA TYR A 343 22.73 -4.64 -18.74
C TYR A 343 21.91 -5.26 -19.86
N LEU A 344 21.71 -6.59 -19.86
CA LEU A 344 20.81 -7.26 -20.79
C LEU A 344 19.38 -6.73 -20.68
N ALA A 345 18.86 -6.57 -19.46
CA ALA A 345 17.51 -6.06 -19.27
C ALA A 345 17.34 -4.65 -19.84
N ILE A 346 18.28 -3.74 -19.54
CA ILE A 346 18.30 -2.37 -20.08
C ILE A 346 18.45 -2.40 -21.61
N TYR A 347 19.41 -3.18 -22.13
CA TYR A 347 19.70 -3.27 -23.55
C TYR A 347 18.48 -3.73 -24.35
N VAL A 348 17.75 -4.75 -23.87
CA VAL A 348 16.51 -5.21 -24.52
C VAL A 348 15.42 -4.15 -24.43
N ASN A 349 15.16 -3.58 -23.25
CA ASN A 349 13.98 -2.75 -23.02
C ASN A 349 14.10 -1.32 -23.59
N VAL A 350 15.31 -0.78 -23.78
CA VAL A 350 15.52 0.60 -24.25
C VAL A 350 15.13 0.81 -25.71
N SER A 351 15.21 -0.20 -26.59
CA SER A 351 14.81 -0.06 -28.00
C SER A 351 13.52 -0.81 -28.29
N PRO A 352 12.50 -0.14 -28.87
CA PRO A 352 11.30 -0.81 -29.33
C PRO A 352 11.59 -1.97 -30.30
N GLN A 353 12.58 -1.81 -31.20
CA GLN A 353 12.98 -2.84 -32.15
C GLN A 353 13.62 -4.04 -31.44
N ARG A 354 14.57 -3.81 -30.53
CA ARG A 354 15.18 -4.91 -29.74
C ARG A 354 14.13 -5.65 -28.93
N ARG A 355 13.22 -4.91 -28.31
CA ARG A 355 12.14 -5.47 -27.53
C ARG A 355 11.20 -6.31 -28.39
N GLU A 356 10.81 -5.82 -29.56
CA GLU A 356 9.98 -6.55 -30.53
C GLU A 356 10.69 -7.84 -31.01
N THR A 357 11.97 -7.76 -31.36
CA THR A 357 12.77 -8.94 -31.71
C THR A 357 12.81 -9.93 -30.56
N PHE A 358 13.08 -9.48 -29.33
CA PHE A 358 13.07 -10.32 -28.13
C PHE A 358 11.71 -10.99 -27.89
N TYR A 359 10.62 -10.27 -28.15
CA TYR A 359 9.25 -10.80 -28.15
C TYR A 359 9.07 -11.87 -29.25
N ASN A 360 9.63 -11.68 -30.44
CA ASN A 360 9.47 -12.58 -31.57
C ASN A 360 10.31 -13.85 -31.49
N LEU A 361 11.42 -13.84 -30.75
CA LEU A 361 12.22 -15.02 -30.44
C LEU A 361 11.49 -16.04 -29.54
N GLN A 362 10.38 -15.67 -28.91
CA GLN A 362 9.62 -16.54 -28.02
C GLN A 362 8.52 -17.30 -28.76
N ALA A 363 8.56 -18.64 -28.65
CA ALA A 363 7.54 -19.54 -29.21
C ALA A 363 6.26 -19.65 -28.36
N ALA A 364 6.26 -19.14 -27.11
CA ALA A 364 5.15 -19.29 -26.17
C ALA A 364 3.98 -18.35 -26.48
N ASN A 365 2.75 -18.81 -26.16
CA ASN A 365 1.52 -17.99 -26.27
C ASN A 365 1.55 -16.76 -25.35
N VAL A 366 2.32 -16.81 -24.26
CA VAL A 366 2.55 -15.66 -23.38
C VAL A 366 4.02 -15.26 -23.54
N LYS A 367 4.24 -14.17 -24.26
CA LYS A 367 5.55 -13.59 -24.47
C LYS A 367 5.83 -12.56 -23.38
N ILE A 368 7.05 -12.54 -22.85
CA ILE A 368 7.47 -11.69 -21.73
C ILE A 368 8.84 -11.06 -22.02
N VAL A 369 9.17 -9.92 -21.40
CA VAL A 369 10.48 -9.26 -21.56
C VAL A 369 11.28 -9.24 -20.26
N PRO A 370 12.56 -8.88 -20.26
CA PRO A 370 13.31 -8.73 -19.01
C PRO A 370 12.70 -7.66 -18.10
N ILE A 371 12.88 -7.81 -16.78
CA ILE A 371 12.53 -6.78 -15.79
C ILE A 371 13.81 -6.07 -15.38
N GLN A 372 13.79 -4.73 -15.28
CA GLN A 372 14.92 -3.95 -14.81
C GLN A 372 14.99 -3.88 -13.28
N ASP A 373 16.22 -3.86 -12.75
CA ASP A 373 16.51 -3.67 -11.33
C ASP A 373 16.49 -2.18 -10.96
N VAL A 374 15.89 -1.83 -9.81
CA VAL A 374 15.65 -0.45 -9.40
C VAL A 374 15.87 -0.31 -7.89
N LYS A 375 16.75 0.62 -7.50
CA LYS A 375 17.22 0.78 -6.12
C LYS A 375 16.11 1.03 -5.09
N THR A 376 15.13 1.84 -5.47
CA THR A 376 14.00 2.22 -4.61
C THR A 376 12.92 1.14 -4.53
N ARG A 377 12.98 0.11 -5.40
CA ARG A 377 12.04 -1.01 -5.45
C ARG A 377 12.67 -2.25 -4.85
N TRP A 378 12.40 -2.46 -3.57
CA TRP A 378 12.99 -3.52 -2.75
C TRP A 378 12.98 -4.94 -3.34
N ASN A 379 11.98 -5.30 -4.14
CA ASN A 379 11.84 -6.64 -4.73
C ASN A 379 12.45 -6.75 -6.14
N SER A 380 12.91 -5.65 -6.74
CA SER A 380 13.25 -5.60 -8.17
C SER A 380 14.43 -6.50 -8.55
N THR A 381 15.45 -6.62 -7.72
CA THR A 381 16.60 -7.52 -7.98
C THR A 381 16.16 -8.98 -8.09
N PHE A 382 15.34 -9.47 -7.15
CA PHE A 382 14.83 -10.84 -7.19
C PHE A 382 13.95 -11.09 -8.41
N LEU A 383 13.02 -10.17 -8.70
CA LEU A 383 12.14 -10.26 -9.87
C LEU A 383 12.93 -10.26 -11.19
N MET A 384 13.94 -9.39 -11.32
CA MET A 384 14.85 -9.37 -12.47
C MET A 384 15.53 -10.72 -12.65
N LEU A 385 16.17 -11.25 -11.60
CA LEU A 385 16.89 -12.53 -11.67
C LEU A 385 15.96 -13.69 -12.01
N ARG A 386 14.76 -13.70 -11.44
CA ARG A 386 13.76 -14.74 -11.67
C ARG A 386 13.23 -14.69 -13.10
N ARG A 387 12.92 -13.49 -13.61
CA ARG A 387 12.53 -13.27 -15.00
C ARG A 387 13.67 -13.65 -15.96
N ALA A 388 14.90 -13.29 -15.63
CA ALA A 388 16.08 -13.64 -16.39
C ALA A 388 16.26 -15.15 -16.54
N LYS A 389 16.06 -15.90 -15.45
CA LYS A 389 16.13 -17.37 -15.48
C LYS A 389 15.06 -18.00 -16.38
N ARG A 390 13.82 -17.49 -16.34
CA ARG A 390 12.75 -17.93 -17.27
C ARG A 390 13.08 -17.61 -18.74
N LEU A 391 13.87 -16.57 -18.97
CA LEU A 391 14.28 -16.09 -20.29
C LEU A 391 15.65 -16.62 -20.73
N ARG A 392 16.25 -17.56 -20.02
CA ARG A 392 17.62 -18.07 -20.27
C ARG A 392 17.89 -18.39 -21.75
N THR A 393 17.05 -19.22 -22.36
CA THR A 393 17.21 -19.59 -23.79
C THR A 393 17.03 -18.39 -24.72
N ILE A 394 16.11 -17.48 -24.38
CA ILE A 394 15.81 -16.31 -25.21
C ILE A 394 16.95 -15.30 -25.14
N PHE A 395 17.60 -15.13 -23.99
CA PHE A 395 18.81 -14.30 -23.89
C PHE A 395 19.93 -14.82 -24.78
N SER A 396 20.19 -16.13 -24.79
CA SER A 396 21.19 -16.72 -25.69
C SER A 396 20.88 -16.44 -27.15
N LEU A 397 19.63 -16.66 -27.59
CA LEU A 397 19.21 -16.38 -28.98
C LEU A 397 19.32 -14.89 -29.32
N PHE A 398 18.91 -14.01 -28.40
CA PHE A 398 18.97 -12.58 -28.61
C PHE A 398 20.40 -12.05 -28.72
N CYS A 399 21.33 -12.56 -27.90
CA CYS A 399 22.74 -12.16 -27.98
C CYS A 399 23.38 -12.54 -29.32
N ILE A 400 22.99 -13.68 -29.89
CA ILE A 400 23.44 -14.11 -31.22
C ILE A 400 22.88 -13.18 -32.30
N GLU A 401 21.57 -12.85 -32.24
CA GLU A 401 20.90 -11.99 -33.22
C GLU A 401 21.48 -10.56 -33.28
N TYR A 402 21.86 -10.00 -32.12
CA TYR A 402 22.37 -8.63 -32.00
C TYR A 402 23.89 -8.51 -31.89
N ASP A 403 24.62 -9.61 -32.10
CA ASP A 403 26.09 -9.66 -32.04
C ASP A 403 26.65 -9.07 -30.72
N CYS A 404 26.07 -9.50 -29.59
CA CYS A 404 26.48 -9.05 -28.25
C CYS A 404 26.86 -10.23 -27.34
N GLU A 405 27.75 -11.09 -27.87
CA GLU A 405 28.27 -12.29 -27.21
C GLU A 405 28.94 -12.00 -25.86
N GLU A 406 29.48 -10.79 -25.65
CA GLU A 406 30.09 -10.37 -24.38
C GLU A 406 29.11 -10.36 -23.20
N MET A 407 27.80 -10.26 -23.49
CA MET A 407 26.73 -10.30 -22.49
C MET A 407 26.16 -11.70 -22.28
N LEU A 408 26.63 -12.71 -23.02
CA LEU A 408 26.17 -14.08 -22.85
C LEU A 408 26.60 -14.62 -21.48
N LEU A 409 25.65 -15.30 -20.81
CA LEU A 409 25.84 -15.86 -19.48
C LEU A 409 26.26 -17.33 -19.59
N SER A 410 27.43 -17.65 -19.04
CA SER A 410 27.97 -19.01 -18.93
C SER A 410 27.22 -19.87 -17.90
N GLU A 411 27.43 -21.18 -17.93
CA GLU A 411 26.86 -22.10 -16.92
C GLU A 411 27.24 -21.74 -15.48
N GLN A 412 28.46 -21.25 -15.27
CA GLN A 412 28.90 -20.80 -13.95
C GLN A 412 28.15 -19.55 -13.49
N GLU A 413 27.87 -18.62 -14.40
CA GLU A 413 27.09 -17.41 -14.11
C GLU A 413 25.62 -17.75 -13.83
N TRP A 414 25.05 -18.73 -14.55
CA TRP A 414 23.71 -19.24 -14.23
C TRP A 414 23.65 -19.90 -12.85
N ARG A 415 24.68 -20.64 -12.43
CA ARG A 415 24.79 -21.16 -11.05
C ARG A 415 24.88 -20.03 -10.01
N GLN A 416 25.57 -18.94 -10.32
CA GLN A 416 25.60 -17.76 -9.45
C GLN A 416 24.23 -17.09 -9.35
N ILE A 417 23.48 -16.99 -10.46
CA ILE A 417 22.10 -16.51 -10.48
C ILE A 417 21.19 -17.39 -9.61
N ASP A 418 21.34 -18.71 -9.69
CA ASP A 418 20.58 -19.65 -8.87
C ASP A 418 20.84 -19.45 -7.38
N TYR A 419 22.10 -19.26 -7.01
CA TYR A 419 22.44 -18.96 -5.63
C TYR A 419 21.90 -17.59 -5.17
N LEU A 420 21.98 -16.55 -6.02
CA LEU A 420 21.39 -15.25 -5.71
C LEU A 420 19.87 -15.35 -5.51
N LEU A 421 19.18 -16.13 -6.33
CA LEU A 421 17.75 -16.40 -6.17
C LEU A 421 17.46 -17.08 -4.82
N TYR A 422 18.20 -18.14 -4.49
CA TYR A 422 18.09 -18.81 -3.19
C TYR A 422 18.31 -17.84 -2.00
N ILE A 423 19.32 -16.97 -2.09
CA ILE A 423 19.62 -16.01 -1.01
C ILE A 423 18.52 -14.96 -0.88
N THR A 424 18.03 -14.42 -2.00
CA THR A 424 17.11 -13.28 -2.01
C THR A 424 15.63 -13.67 -1.90
N GLU A 425 15.28 -14.93 -2.14
CA GLU A 425 13.90 -15.43 -2.09
C GLU A 425 13.20 -15.19 -0.74
N PRO A 426 13.78 -15.53 0.44
CA PRO A 426 13.10 -15.26 1.70
C PRO A 426 12.87 -13.77 1.97
N PHE A 427 13.77 -12.90 1.50
CA PHE A 427 13.60 -11.45 1.61
C PHE A 427 12.39 -10.99 0.80
N PHE A 428 12.30 -11.43 -0.46
CA PHE A 428 11.17 -11.15 -1.35
C PHE A 428 9.85 -11.70 -0.79
N ASP A 429 9.85 -12.94 -0.30
CA ASP A 429 8.65 -13.58 0.21
C ASP A 429 8.11 -12.85 1.45
N TYR A 430 8.96 -12.53 2.42
CA TYR A 430 8.51 -11.84 3.63
C TYR A 430 8.01 -10.43 3.33
N THR A 431 8.73 -9.61 2.54
CA THR A 431 8.26 -8.26 2.18
C THR A 431 6.94 -8.30 1.41
N THR A 432 6.80 -9.25 0.48
CA THR A 432 5.59 -9.44 -0.33
C THR A 432 4.41 -9.92 0.52
N GLN A 433 4.62 -10.89 1.41
CA GLN A 433 3.56 -11.45 2.26
C GLN A 433 3.13 -10.48 3.37
N LEU A 434 4.06 -9.80 4.03
CA LEU A 434 3.77 -8.78 5.04
C LEU A 434 2.87 -7.69 4.48
N SER A 435 3.15 -7.32 3.25
CA SER A 435 2.39 -6.31 2.57
C SER A 435 1.02 -6.89 2.14
N LYS A 436 0.90 -8.20 1.76
CA LYS A 436 -0.33 -8.92 1.26
C LYS A 436 -1.35 -9.17 2.35
N THR A 437 -0.85 -9.33 3.56
CA THR A 437 -1.64 -9.68 4.71
C THR A 437 -2.64 -8.56 5.04
N ARG A 438 -3.93 -8.91 5.21
CA ARG A 438 -5.00 -8.02 5.70
C ARG A 438 -5.40 -8.31 7.15
N ASP A 439 -4.51 -8.98 7.86
CA ASP A 439 -4.67 -9.43 9.25
C ASP A 439 -3.54 -8.82 10.10
N VAL A 440 -3.58 -9.07 11.40
CA VAL A 440 -2.54 -8.65 12.36
C VAL A 440 -1.19 -9.26 11.99
N THR A 441 -0.11 -8.49 12.12
CA THR A 441 1.25 -8.92 11.73
C THR A 441 2.30 -8.70 12.81
N ALA A 442 1.99 -7.91 13.84
CA ALA A 442 2.84 -7.62 14.98
C ALA A 442 3.50 -8.86 15.60
N HIS A 443 2.73 -9.95 15.77
CA HIS A 443 3.18 -11.19 16.40
C HIS A 443 4.11 -12.05 15.54
N TYR A 444 4.29 -11.72 14.26
CA TYR A 444 5.23 -12.44 13.37
C TYR A 444 6.64 -11.86 13.39
N VAL A 445 6.84 -10.65 13.92
CA VAL A 445 8.11 -9.90 13.79
C VAL A 445 9.32 -10.72 14.23
N PHE A 446 9.32 -11.25 15.47
CA PHE A 446 10.45 -12.08 15.94
C PHE A 446 10.62 -13.38 15.16
N LYS A 447 9.52 -14.02 14.75
CA LYS A 447 9.60 -15.25 13.96
C LYS A 447 10.23 -14.99 12.59
N ILE A 448 9.93 -13.84 11.96
CA ILE A 448 10.53 -13.44 10.69
C ILE A 448 12.03 -13.15 10.87
N TYR A 449 12.42 -12.42 11.91
CA TYR A 449 13.84 -12.24 12.25
C TYR A 449 14.57 -13.57 12.39
N ASN A 450 14.07 -14.48 13.24
CA ASN A 450 14.71 -15.77 13.46
C ASN A 450 14.85 -16.56 12.16
N LYS A 451 13.84 -16.54 11.29
CA LYS A 451 13.89 -17.24 9.99
C LYS A 451 14.88 -16.61 9.01
N LEU A 452 15.02 -15.29 9.00
CA LEU A 452 16.02 -14.61 8.18
C LEU A 452 17.45 -14.85 8.70
N PHE A 453 17.66 -14.85 10.01
CA PHE A 453 18.95 -15.25 10.60
C PHE A 453 19.28 -16.70 10.27
N ASP A 454 18.34 -17.64 10.46
CA ASP A 454 18.52 -19.05 10.10
C ASP A 454 18.90 -19.24 8.63
N HIS A 455 18.31 -18.44 7.73
CA HIS A 455 18.62 -18.44 6.31
C HIS A 455 20.05 -17.96 6.04
N LEU A 456 20.42 -16.80 6.58
CA LEU A 456 21.75 -16.22 6.41
C LEU A 456 22.84 -17.10 7.03
N GLU A 457 22.63 -17.64 8.23
CA GLU A 457 23.60 -18.48 8.94
C GLU A 457 23.81 -19.82 8.24
N ARG A 458 22.74 -20.46 7.73
CA ARG A 458 22.87 -21.67 6.91
C ARG A 458 23.66 -21.38 5.63
N SER A 459 23.38 -20.27 4.98
CA SER A 459 24.08 -19.85 3.76
C SER A 459 25.56 -19.54 4.02
N GLN A 460 25.88 -18.89 5.14
CA GLN A 460 27.27 -18.67 5.57
C GLN A 460 27.98 -20.01 5.83
N ALA A 461 27.32 -20.94 6.52
CA ALA A 461 27.91 -22.24 6.83
C ALA A 461 28.29 -23.04 5.57
N GLN A 462 27.46 -22.98 4.52
CA GLN A 462 27.73 -23.60 3.22
C GLN A 462 28.98 -23.01 2.54
N LEU A 463 29.22 -21.71 2.69
CA LEU A 463 30.32 -21.02 2.02
C LEU A 463 31.62 -20.95 2.82
N ARG A 464 31.59 -21.11 4.15
CA ARG A 464 32.75 -20.96 5.05
C ARG A 464 33.99 -21.76 4.64
N ARG A 465 33.81 -22.96 4.08
CA ARG A 465 34.92 -23.85 3.68
C ARG A 465 35.29 -23.72 2.21
N LYS A 466 34.54 -22.95 1.43
CA LYS A 466 34.72 -22.84 -0.02
C LYS A 466 35.72 -21.72 -0.32
N ARG A 467 36.73 -22.01 -1.14
CA ARG A 467 37.83 -21.08 -1.44
C ARG A 467 37.63 -20.26 -2.72
N VAL A 468 36.65 -20.62 -3.54
CA VAL A 468 36.37 -19.98 -4.83
C VAL A 468 36.12 -18.46 -4.65
N PRO A 469 36.70 -17.58 -5.49
CA PRO A 469 36.65 -16.13 -5.29
C PRO A 469 35.24 -15.56 -5.10
N TRP A 470 34.27 -15.94 -5.94
CA TRP A 470 32.90 -15.43 -5.84
C TRP A 470 32.17 -15.92 -4.58
N LYS A 471 32.51 -17.11 -4.07
CA LYS A 471 31.97 -17.65 -2.81
C LYS A 471 32.54 -16.92 -1.59
N LYS A 472 33.83 -16.56 -1.60
CA LYS A 472 34.44 -15.71 -0.57
C LYS A 472 33.78 -14.32 -0.51
N GLN A 473 33.62 -13.67 -1.68
CA GLN A 473 32.93 -12.38 -1.76
C GLN A 473 31.49 -12.47 -1.24
N MET A 474 30.79 -13.56 -1.57
CA MET A 474 29.43 -13.80 -1.11
C MET A 474 29.35 -14.06 0.40
N LEU A 475 30.34 -14.74 0.99
CA LEU A 475 30.43 -14.92 2.44
C LEU A 475 30.54 -13.56 3.17
N GLU A 476 31.42 -12.68 2.71
CA GLU A 476 31.55 -11.31 3.22
C GLU A 476 30.24 -10.53 3.08
N ALA A 477 29.51 -10.74 1.98
CA ALA A 477 28.22 -10.10 1.74
C ALA A 477 27.12 -10.60 2.67
N LEU A 478 27.05 -11.91 2.92
CA LEU A 478 26.11 -12.50 3.87
C LEU A 478 26.37 -12.00 5.28
N GLU A 479 27.64 -11.85 5.68
CA GLU A 479 28.02 -11.22 6.95
C GLU A 479 27.55 -9.77 7.03
N ALA A 480 27.76 -8.98 5.98
CA ALA A 480 27.31 -7.59 5.96
C ALA A 480 25.77 -7.47 6.08
N GLY A 481 25.02 -8.32 5.36
CA GLY A 481 23.56 -8.38 5.45
C GLY A 481 23.07 -8.82 6.84
N ARG A 482 23.71 -9.84 7.43
CA ARG A 482 23.41 -10.34 8.78
C ARG A 482 23.66 -9.26 9.84
N SER A 483 24.82 -8.59 9.80
CA SER A 483 25.15 -7.52 10.75
C SER A 483 24.15 -6.37 10.66
N LYS A 484 23.67 -6.03 9.46
CA LYS A 484 22.64 -5.00 9.31
C LYS A 484 21.29 -5.43 9.88
N LEU A 485 20.93 -6.71 9.76
CA LEU A 485 19.73 -7.25 10.38
C LEU A 485 19.85 -7.25 11.92
N ASP A 486 21.01 -7.61 12.44
CA ASP A 486 21.35 -7.64 13.87
C ASP A 486 21.29 -6.26 14.55
N GLU A 487 21.74 -5.22 13.85
CA GLU A 487 21.63 -3.82 14.29
C GLU A 487 20.17 -3.44 14.62
N TYR A 488 19.24 -3.79 13.74
CA TYR A 488 17.82 -3.50 13.94
C TYR A 488 17.12 -4.49 14.87
N TYR A 489 17.58 -5.73 14.91
CA TYR A 489 17.09 -6.72 15.86
C TYR A 489 17.40 -6.31 17.29
N SER A 490 18.60 -5.79 17.56
CA SER A 490 18.99 -5.26 18.88
C SER A 490 18.16 -4.03 19.26
N GLN A 491 17.94 -3.10 18.32
CA GLN A 491 17.05 -1.94 18.54
C GLN A 491 15.58 -2.34 18.79
N ALA A 492 15.17 -3.54 18.40
CA ALA A 492 13.81 -4.02 18.61
C ALA A 492 13.50 -4.23 20.12
N ASP A 493 14.52 -4.47 20.93
CA ASP A 493 14.43 -4.61 22.38
C ASP A 493 14.43 -3.25 23.10
N ASP A 494 15.02 -2.22 22.50
CA ASP A 494 14.98 -0.84 23.01
C ASP A 494 13.64 -0.15 22.75
N LEU A 495 12.76 -0.78 21.95
CA LEU A 495 11.43 -0.25 21.72
C LEU A 495 10.66 -0.18 23.03
N ARG A 496 10.03 0.97 23.25
CA ARG A 496 9.29 1.27 24.47
C ARG A 496 8.29 0.14 24.78
N GLY A 497 8.52 -0.52 25.91
CA GLY A 497 7.61 -1.52 26.47
C GLY A 497 7.67 -2.89 25.81
N ASP A 498 8.77 -3.25 25.13
CA ASP A 498 9.00 -4.60 24.58
C ASP A 498 7.84 -5.08 23.68
N ILE A 499 7.33 -4.16 22.86
CA ILE A 499 6.03 -4.32 22.21
C ILE A 499 5.94 -5.54 21.30
N TYR A 500 7.05 -5.94 20.66
CA TYR A 500 7.12 -7.15 19.84
C TYR A 500 7.04 -8.43 20.68
N ALA A 501 7.65 -8.43 21.87
CA ALA A 501 7.55 -9.56 22.80
C ALA A 501 6.11 -9.71 23.30
N ILE A 502 5.49 -8.61 23.70
CA ILE A 502 4.08 -8.58 24.11
C ILE A 502 3.18 -9.07 22.97
N SER A 503 3.35 -8.55 21.76
CA SER A 503 2.60 -8.99 20.57
C SER A 503 2.74 -10.48 20.30
N THR A 504 3.95 -11.01 20.46
CA THR A 504 4.24 -12.44 20.28
C THR A 504 3.53 -13.28 21.34
N MET A 505 3.52 -12.84 22.61
CA MET A 505 2.79 -13.52 23.70
C MET A 505 1.26 -13.46 23.54
N LEU A 506 0.73 -12.36 23.00
CA LEU A 506 -0.70 -12.19 22.74
C LEU A 506 -1.21 -13.08 21.59
N ALA A 507 -0.33 -13.67 20.80
CA ALA A 507 -0.71 -14.65 19.80
C ALA A 507 -0.86 -16.05 20.43
N PRO A 508 -2.03 -16.68 20.34
CA PRO A 508 -2.30 -17.96 21.00
C PRO A 508 -1.44 -19.11 20.45
N VAL A 509 -0.94 -18.99 19.21
CA VAL A 509 -0.02 -19.94 18.58
C VAL A 509 1.38 -19.95 19.20
N ASN A 510 1.76 -18.85 19.85
CA ASN A 510 3.09 -18.63 20.39
C ASN A 510 3.07 -18.64 21.92
N LYS A 511 2.26 -17.75 22.52
CA LYS A 511 2.22 -17.47 23.96
C LYS A 511 3.62 -17.24 24.54
N PHE A 512 3.79 -17.46 25.84
CA PHE A 512 5.12 -17.44 26.46
C PHE A 512 5.99 -18.61 26.00
N LYS A 513 5.39 -19.72 25.52
CA LYS A 513 6.11 -20.91 25.05
C LYS A 513 7.12 -20.62 23.93
N PHE A 514 6.87 -19.60 23.09
CA PHE A 514 7.82 -19.18 22.06
C PHE A 514 9.20 -18.79 22.64
N PHE A 515 9.21 -18.15 23.81
CA PHE A 515 10.43 -17.70 24.50
C PHE A 515 11.10 -18.81 25.34
N LEU A 516 10.50 -20.00 25.42
CA LEU A 516 11.12 -21.16 26.07
C LEU A 516 12.09 -21.92 25.15
N SER A 517 12.17 -21.52 23.88
CA SER A 517 13.14 -22.07 22.93
C SER A 517 14.57 -21.68 23.30
N SER A 518 15.55 -22.39 22.74
CA SER A 518 16.99 -22.15 22.95
C SER A 518 17.48 -20.80 22.44
N ASP A 519 16.64 -20.05 21.72
CA ASP A 519 16.98 -18.75 21.16
C ASP A 519 16.92 -17.61 22.18
N TRP A 520 16.44 -17.90 23.40
CA TRP A 520 16.18 -16.91 24.44
C TRP A 520 16.86 -17.32 25.75
N ASP A 521 17.64 -16.41 26.32
CA ASP A 521 18.24 -16.59 27.63
C ASP A 521 17.23 -16.28 28.75
N GLN A 522 17.56 -16.73 29.97
CA GLN A 522 16.68 -16.57 31.13
C GLN A 522 16.38 -15.10 31.44
N GLU A 523 17.37 -14.22 31.31
CA GLU A 523 17.25 -12.77 31.53
C GLU A 523 16.18 -12.15 30.63
N TRP A 524 16.16 -12.51 29.35
CA TRP A 524 15.17 -12.03 28.38
C TRP A 524 13.77 -12.56 28.67
N ARG A 525 13.66 -13.84 29.06
CA ARG A 525 12.38 -14.44 29.48
C ARG A 525 11.76 -13.67 30.64
N ASP A 526 12.57 -13.34 31.65
CA ASP A 526 12.10 -12.65 32.84
C ASP A 526 11.74 -11.19 32.53
N THR A 527 12.57 -10.51 31.71
CA THR A 527 12.31 -9.15 31.23
C THR A 527 10.98 -9.06 30.49
N TYR A 528 10.72 -9.95 29.53
CA TYR A 528 9.48 -9.93 28.76
C TYR A 528 8.26 -10.30 29.57
N ARG A 529 8.38 -11.27 30.49
CA ARG A 529 7.27 -11.59 31.41
C ARG A 529 6.92 -10.39 32.29
N LEU A 530 7.92 -9.64 32.76
CA LEU A 530 7.73 -8.41 33.51
C LEU A 530 7.11 -7.30 32.65
N ALA A 531 7.58 -7.12 31.41
CA ALA A 531 7.04 -6.14 30.47
C ALA A 531 5.56 -6.39 30.17
N PHE A 532 5.17 -7.65 29.93
CA PHE A 532 3.78 -8.05 29.75
C PHE A 532 2.93 -7.70 30.98
N LYS A 533 3.41 -8.04 32.18
CA LYS A 533 2.72 -7.69 33.44
C LYS A 533 2.52 -6.19 33.57
N LYS A 534 3.56 -5.40 33.31
CA LYS A 534 3.53 -3.93 33.40
C LYS A 534 2.54 -3.33 32.39
N ALA A 535 2.54 -3.82 31.16
CA ALA A 535 1.63 -3.36 30.11
C ALA A 535 0.16 -3.68 30.41
N LEU A 536 -0.12 -4.73 31.19
CA LEU A 536 -1.48 -5.14 31.54
C LEU A 536 -2.11 -4.30 32.66
N VAL A 537 -1.32 -3.66 33.53
CA VAL A 537 -1.80 -2.91 34.71
C VAL A 537 -2.88 -1.86 34.37
N PRO A 538 -2.71 -0.98 33.36
CA PRO A 538 -3.71 0.02 33.04
C PRO A 538 -5.05 -0.59 32.61
N TYR A 539 -5.02 -1.70 31.86
CA TYR A 539 -6.21 -2.39 31.39
C TYR A 539 -6.94 -3.09 32.54
N GLN A 540 -6.22 -3.68 33.50
CA GLN A 540 -6.82 -4.24 34.71
C GLN A 540 -7.53 -3.17 35.53
N ALA A 541 -6.96 -1.96 35.63
CA ALA A 541 -7.61 -0.84 36.32
C ALA A 541 -8.92 -0.42 35.61
N GLN A 542 -8.91 -0.33 34.27
CA GLN A 542 -10.09 0.00 33.46
C GLN A 542 -11.22 -1.03 33.55
N VAL A 543 -10.88 -2.33 33.58
CA VAL A 543 -11.86 -3.41 33.74
C VAL A 543 -12.49 -3.37 35.14
N ARG A 544 -11.69 -3.06 36.17
CA ARG A 544 -12.17 -2.93 37.55
C ARG A 544 -13.12 -1.73 37.73
N THR A 545 -12.83 -0.58 37.12
CA THR A 545 -13.73 0.58 37.16
C THR A 545 -15.03 0.29 36.42
N SER A 546 -14.95 -0.26 35.21
CA SER A 546 -16.13 -0.62 34.41
C SER A 546 -17.05 -1.62 35.13
N SER A 547 -16.47 -2.61 35.82
CA SER A 547 -17.24 -3.59 36.60
C SER A 547 -17.96 -2.95 37.80
N ARG A 548 -17.35 -1.95 38.46
CA ARG A 548 -17.97 -1.22 39.57
C ARG A 548 -19.12 -0.32 39.10
N ASP A 549 -18.96 0.33 37.94
CA ASP A 549 -20.00 1.18 37.35
C ASP A 549 -21.21 0.36 36.85
N LEU A 550 -20.96 -0.86 36.36
CA LEU A 550 -22.04 -1.79 36.00
C LEU A 550 -22.81 -2.28 37.24
N GLN A 551 -22.10 -2.58 38.34
CA GLN A 551 -22.72 -2.97 39.61
C GLN A 551 -23.54 -1.85 40.25
N SER A 552 -23.09 -0.58 40.15
CA SER A 552 -23.85 0.56 40.66
C SER A 552 -25.11 0.85 39.82
N SER A 553 -25.04 0.61 38.50
CA SER A 553 -26.17 0.79 37.58
C SER A 553 -27.22 -0.35 37.65
N LEU A 554 -26.80 -1.58 37.96
CA LEU A 554 -27.68 -2.75 38.10
C LEU A 554 -28.52 -2.74 39.39
N THR A 555 -28.26 -1.81 40.31
CA THR A 555 -29.08 -1.63 41.53
C THR A 555 -30.48 -1.04 41.24
N ILE A 556 -30.77 -0.64 40.00
CA ILE A 556 -32.09 -0.16 39.57
C ILE A 556 -32.50 -0.93 38.31
N ALA A 557 -33.45 -1.86 38.48
CA ALA A 557 -34.19 -2.64 37.48
C ALA A 557 -33.54 -3.94 36.93
N ARG A 558 -34.01 -5.07 37.47
CA ARG A 558 -34.18 -6.34 36.75
C ARG A 558 -35.60 -6.87 36.99
N PRO A 559 -36.44 -7.05 35.95
CA PRO A 559 -37.55 -7.99 36.01
C PRO A 559 -36.99 -9.38 35.65
N SER A 560 -36.73 -10.23 36.64
CA SER A 560 -36.44 -11.64 36.37
C SER A 560 -37.75 -12.38 36.06
N SER A 561 -37.69 -13.36 35.16
CA SER A 561 -38.86 -14.21 34.93
C SER A 561 -38.98 -15.23 36.07
N LYS A 562 -40.21 -15.60 36.43
CA LYS A 562 -40.49 -16.58 37.49
C LYS A 562 -39.85 -17.96 37.26
N LEU A 563 -39.41 -18.25 36.03
CA LEU A 563 -38.69 -19.47 35.68
C LEU A 563 -37.21 -19.42 36.10
N GLU A 564 -36.58 -18.24 36.05
CA GLU A 564 -35.19 -18.04 36.54
C GLU A 564 -35.12 -18.17 38.07
N GLU A 565 -36.10 -17.61 38.80
CA GLU A 565 -36.18 -17.76 40.26
C GLU A 565 -36.35 -19.22 40.72
N MET A 566 -36.92 -20.08 39.88
CA MET A 566 -37.11 -21.51 40.19
C MET A 566 -35.91 -22.38 39.80
N LEU A 567 -34.99 -21.88 38.97
CA LEU A 567 -33.83 -22.63 38.44
C LEU A 567 -32.51 -22.25 39.12
N ASP A 568 -32.44 -21.12 39.83
CA ASP A 568 -31.26 -20.71 40.61
C ASP A 568 -31.13 -21.52 41.91
N GLY A 569 -30.77 -22.80 41.74
CA GLY A 569 -30.33 -23.74 42.77
C GLY A 569 -28.80 -23.92 42.83
N SER A 570 -28.04 -23.00 42.24
CA SER A 570 -26.57 -22.99 42.35
C SER A 570 -26.07 -21.58 42.54
N ASP A 571 -25.56 -21.33 43.73
CA ASP A 571 -24.80 -20.15 44.10
C ASP A 571 -23.57 -20.04 43.17
N ILE A 572 -23.73 -19.37 42.02
CA ILE A 572 -22.60 -18.99 41.16
C ILE A 572 -21.92 -17.83 41.88
N GLN A 573 -21.11 -18.19 42.87
CA GLN A 573 -20.13 -17.28 43.45
C GLN A 573 -19.33 -16.66 42.30
N PRO A 574 -19.19 -15.32 42.23
CA PRO A 574 -18.32 -14.69 41.25
C PRO A 574 -16.93 -15.29 41.44
N ARG A 575 -16.49 -16.12 40.48
CA ARG A 575 -15.16 -16.74 40.50
C ARG A 575 -14.17 -15.60 40.70
N GLY A 576 -13.43 -15.66 41.80
CA GLY A 576 -12.47 -14.63 42.18
C GLY A 576 -11.57 -14.31 40.99
N ILE A 577 -11.17 -13.04 40.89
CA ILE A 577 -10.23 -12.49 39.90
C ILE A 577 -8.92 -13.28 40.03
N THR A 578 -8.89 -14.46 39.41
CA THR A 578 -7.71 -15.29 39.22
C THR A 578 -6.80 -14.56 38.26
N ASP A 579 -5.49 -14.65 38.50
CA ASP A 579 -4.46 -14.03 37.67
C ASP A 579 -4.60 -14.44 36.19
N GLU A 580 -5.24 -13.59 35.37
CA GLU A 580 -5.44 -13.80 33.92
C GLU A 580 -4.10 -14.17 33.24
N ILE A 581 -3.01 -13.59 33.75
CA ILE A 581 -1.65 -13.79 33.22
C ILE A 581 -1.24 -15.25 33.34
N SER A 582 -1.30 -15.83 34.55
CA SER A 582 -0.95 -17.24 34.76
C SER A 582 -1.86 -18.16 33.95
N GLN A 583 -3.17 -17.86 33.88
CA GLN A 583 -4.11 -18.69 33.12
C GLN A 583 -3.88 -18.66 31.61
N TYR A 584 -3.50 -17.51 31.05
CA TYR A 584 -3.30 -17.39 29.61
C TYR A 584 -1.88 -17.78 29.21
N LEU A 585 -0.84 -17.21 29.82
CA LEU A 585 0.55 -17.40 29.40
C LEU A 585 1.07 -18.82 29.66
N ASP A 586 0.64 -19.45 30.75
CA ASP A 586 1.13 -20.77 31.15
C ASP A 586 0.28 -21.92 30.56
N SER A 587 -0.81 -21.58 29.86
CA SER A 587 -1.64 -22.57 29.15
C SER A 587 -1.05 -23.03 27.82
N ASP A 588 -1.56 -24.13 27.28
CA ASP A 588 -1.11 -24.67 26.00
C ASP A 588 -1.35 -23.72 24.82
N THR A 589 -0.45 -23.74 23.84
CA THR A 589 -0.61 -22.98 22.60
C THR A 589 -1.81 -23.52 21.81
N VAL A 590 -2.51 -22.60 21.16
CA VAL A 590 -3.72 -22.92 20.38
C VAL A 590 -3.48 -22.53 18.94
N SER A 591 -3.68 -23.48 18.03
CA SER A 591 -3.54 -23.26 16.58
C SER A 591 -4.76 -22.51 16.02
N MET A 592 -4.86 -21.22 16.36
CA MET A 592 -5.95 -20.33 15.94
C MET A 592 -5.42 -18.95 15.58
N ARG A 593 -6.13 -18.25 14.69
CA ARG A 593 -5.81 -16.85 14.39
C ARG A 593 -6.05 -15.98 15.64
N PRO A 594 -5.16 -15.02 15.96
CA PRO A 594 -5.27 -14.22 17.18
C PRO A 594 -6.63 -13.55 17.36
N LEU A 595 -7.16 -12.92 16.29
CA LEU A 595 -8.43 -12.21 16.36
C LEU A 595 -9.62 -13.13 16.64
N THR A 596 -9.64 -14.32 16.05
CA THR A 596 -10.68 -15.33 16.30
C THR A 596 -10.62 -15.82 17.73
N PHE A 597 -9.42 -16.14 18.22
CA PHE A 597 -9.23 -16.57 19.60
C PHE A 597 -9.72 -15.50 20.59
N TRP A 598 -9.31 -14.25 20.43
CA TRP A 598 -9.70 -13.20 21.35
C TRP A 598 -11.18 -12.84 21.26
N LYS A 599 -11.81 -12.96 20.09
CA LYS A 599 -13.26 -12.81 19.95
C LYS A 599 -14.04 -13.78 20.84
N GLU A 600 -13.57 -15.02 20.91
CA GLU A 600 -14.19 -16.10 21.68
C GLU A 600 -13.82 -16.08 23.18
N HIS A 601 -12.70 -15.47 23.54
CA HIS A 601 -12.13 -15.53 24.90
C HIS A 601 -12.06 -14.18 25.62
N GLN A 602 -12.56 -13.09 25.03
CA GLN A 602 -12.55 -11.76 25.65
C GLN A 602 -13.28 -11.70 26.99
N ASP A 603 -14.35 -12.48 27.17
CA ASP A 603 -15.10 -12.52 28.44
C ASP A 603 -14.31 -13.25 29.54
N ARG A 604 -13.45 -14.20 29.14
CA ARG A 604 -12.59 -14.96 30.06
C ARG A 604 -11.34 -14.18 30.48
N PHE A 605 -10.81 -13.35 29.57
CA PHE A 605 -9.58 -12.59 29.76
C PHE A 605 -9.78 -11.11 29.37
N PRO A 606 -10.66 -10.37 30.05
CA PRO A 606 -11.06 -9.02 29.62
C PRO A 606 -9.90 -8.03 29.57
N ALA A 607 -8.97 -8.09 30.53
CA ALA A 607 -7.83 -7.18 30.54
C ALA A 607 -6.81 -7.54 29.43
N ILE A 608 -6.50 -8.82 29.26
CA ILE A 608 -5.55 -9.25 28.21
C ILE A 608 -6.16 -9.03 26.82
N ALA A 609 -7.47 -9.24 26.64
CA ALA A 609 -8.16 -8.97 25.39
C ALA A 609 -8.13 -7.48 25.04
N ALA A 610 -8.33 -6.59 26.01
CA ALA A 610 -8.18 -5.14 25.78
C ALA A 610 -6.74 -4.78 25.35
N LEU A 611 -5.73 -5.34 26.03
CA LEU A 611 -4.32 -5.19 25.63
C LEU A 611 -4.07 -5.76 24.22
N ALA A 612 -4.65 -6.91 23.89
CA ALA A 612 -4.52 -7.56 22.58
C ALA A 612 -5.07 -6.68 21.46
N ARG A 613 -6.20 -6.03 21.70
CA ARG A 613 -6.87 -5.14 20.74
C ARG A 613 -5.98 -3.95 20.36
N ASP A 614 -5.28 -3.39 21.34
CA ASP A 614 -4.44 -2.21 21.13
C ASP A 614 -3.06 -2.60 20.58
N VAL A 615 -2.42 -3.62 21.16
CA VAL A 615 -1.06 -4.05 20.80
C VAL A 615 -1.03 -4.78 19.45
N LEU A 616 -1.97 -5.67 19.14
CA LEU A 616 -1.95 -6.35 17.84
C LEU A 616 -2.36 -5.44 16.66
N SER A 617 -2.80 -4.21 16.95
CA SER A 617 -3.27 -3.27 15.93
C SER A 617 -2.17 -2.78 15.00
N PHE A 618 -0.92 -2.67 15.45
CA PHE A 618 0.12 -2.09 14.62
C PHE A 618 0.53 -3.03 13.47
N PRO A 619 0.73 -2.49 12.26
CA PRO A 619 1.24 -3.26 11.15
C PRO A 619 2.76 -3.42 11.26
N ALA A 620 3.28 -4.58 10.87
CA ALA A 620 4.73 -4.77 10.72
C ALA A 620 5.32 -4.04 9.49
N THR A 621 4.47 -3.45 8.63
CA THR A 621 4.87 -2.70 7.43
C THR A 621 4.11 -1.39 7.31
N GLY A 622 4.83 -0.30 7.00
CA GLY A 622 4.24 1.00 6.68
C GLY A 622 3.79 1.14 5.22
N ALA A 623 4.34 0.32 4.32
CA ALA A 623 4.16 0.40 2.87
C ALA A 623 2.88 -0.29 2.35
N ARG A 624 1.88 -0.55 3.20
CA ARG A 624 0.62 -1.16 2.74
C ARG A 624 -0.16 -0.24 1.81
N VAL A 625 0.04 1.08 1.91
CA VAL A 625 -0.64 2.05 1.05
C VAL A 625 -0.23 1.92 -0.40
N GLU A 626 0.99 1.46 -0.71
CA GLU A 626 1.36 1.08 -2.08
C GLU A 626 0.32 0.13 -2.68
N ARG A 627 -0.30 -0.77 -1.90
CA ARG A 627 -1.38 -1.65 -2.38
C ARG A 627 -2.76 -1.09 -2.36
N LEU A 628 -2.98 0.07 -1.77
CA LEU A 628 -4.17 0.84 -2.04
C LEU A 628 -3.94 1.66 -3.31
N LEU A 629 -2.69 2.06 -3.60
CA LEU A 629 -2.32 2.85 -4.77
C LEU A 629 -2.29 2.01 -6.06
N ILE A 630 -1.75 0.79 -6.06
CA ILE A 630 -1.73 -0.10 -7.25
C ILE A 630 -3.15 -0.62 -7.64
N PRO A 631 -4.17 -0.62 -6.77
CA PRO A 631 -5.59 -0.81 -7.15
C PRO A 631 -6.40 0.50 -7.22
N LEU A 632 -5.92 1.61 -6.67
CA LEU A 632 -6.38 2.94 -7.08
C LEU A 632 -5.97 3.21 -8.55
N GLU A 633 -5.03 2.44 -9.12
CA GLU A 633 -4.86 2.24 -10.58
C GLU A 633 -6.01 1.46 -11.25
N ILE A 634 -7.07 1.11 -10.53
CA ILE A 634 -8.35 0.64 -11.10
C ILE A 634 -9.54 1.50 -10.61
N SER A 635 -9.45 2.16 -9.44
CA SER A 635 -10.56 2.97 -8.88
C SER A 635 -10.44 4.49 -9.05
N VAL A 636 -9.26 5.02 -9.40
CA VAL A 636 -9.06 6.37 -9.98
C VAL A 636 -8.94 6.29 -11.51
N THR A 637 -9.10 5.09 -12.07
CA THR A 637 -9.11 4.77 -13.51
C THR A 637 -10.46 5.07 -14.14
N ILE A 638 -10.94 6.28 -13.89
CA ILE A 638 -11.86 6.94 -14.79
C ILE A 638 -11.31 8.36 -14.88
N VAL A 639 -10.74 8.68 -16.04
CA VAL A 639 -10.10 9.93 -16.46
C VAL A 639 -8.56 9.81 -16.55
N VAL A 640 -8.12 9.69 -17.80
CA VAL A 640 -6.80 9.87 -18.42
C VAL A 640 -5.88 8.63 -18.55
N GLU A 641 -5.97 8.04 -19.75
CA GLU A 641 -4.88 7.51 -20.58
C GLU A 641 -4.00 6.34 -20.07
N ALA A 642 -4.01 5.25 -20.83
CA ALA A 642 -2.92 4.26 -20.85
C ALA A 642 -1.53 4.88 -21.14
N THR A 643 -1.46 6.09 -21.72
CA THR A 643 -0.24 6.90 -21.88
C THR A 643 0.17 7.70 -20.63
N LEU A 644 -0.63 7.76 -19.56
CA LEU A 644 -0.22 8.31 -18.26
C LEU A 644 0.32 7.25 -17.31
N LEU A 645 -0.11 5.99 -17.46
CA LEU A 645 0.55 4.88 -16.76
C LEU A 645 2.04 4.85 -17.11
N GLU A 646 2.42 5.07 -18.37
CA GLU A 646 3.82 5.22 -18.81
C GLU A 646 4.55 6.45 -18.24
N LYS A 647 3.82 7.47 -17.75
CA LYS A 647 4.41 8.68 -17.15
C LYS A 647 4.60 8.58 -15.63
N PHE A 648 3.80 7.75 -14.95
CA PHE A 648 3.91 7.49 -13.51
C PHE A 648 4.70 6.22 -13.20
N PHE A 649 4.65 5.24 -14.09
CA PHE A 649 5.36 3.98 -13.94
C PHE A 649 5.91 3.50 -15.29
N SER A 650 7.18 3.15 -15.37
CA SER A 650 7.75 2.54 -16.57
C SER A 650 7.06 1.21 -16.87
N GLN A 651 7.10 0.77 -18.12
CA GLN A 651 6.45 -0.49 -18.52
C GLN A 651 6.95 -1.70 -17.70
N ASP A 652 8.21 -1.66 -17.27
CA ASP A 652 8.84 -2.69 -16.45
C ASP A 652 8.27 -2.70 -15.02
N GLU A 653 7.83 -1.54 -14.53
CA GLU A 653 7.23 -1.37 -13.22
C GLU A 653 5.82 -1.98 -13.17
N LEU A 654 5.07 -1.87 -14.27
CA LEU A 654 3.79 -2.53 -14.46
C LEU A 654 3.95 -4.06 -14.62
N GLU A 655 4.99 -4.49 -15.33
CA GLU A 655 5.30 -5.92 -15.48
C GLU A 655 5.73 -6.57 -14.16
N ALA A 656 6.57 -5.90 -13.37
CA ALA A 656 6.94 -6.34 -12.03
C ALA A 656 5.71 -6.48 -11.11
N ALA A 657 4.82 -5.48 -11.11
CA ALA A 657 3.58 -5.53 -10.33
C ALA A 657 2.65 -6.67 -10.76
N LYS A 658 2.61 -7.01 -12.06
CA LYS A 658 1.88 -8.18 -12.56
C LYS A 658 2.48 -9.50 -12.07
N GLU A 659 3.81 -9.63 -12.07
CA GLU A 659 4.47 -10.83 -11.55
C GLU A 659 4.29 -11.00 -10.05
N GLU A 660 4.39 -9.92 -9.28
CA GLU A 660 4.13 -9.96 -7.83
C GLU A 660 2.69 -10.40 -7.51
N ARG A 661 1.73 -10.15 -8.43
CA ARG A 661 0.31 -10.55 -8.30
C ARG A 661 0.03 -11.97 -8.78
N GLN A 662 0.82 -12.56 -9.67
CA GLN A 662 0.58 -13.91 -10.17
C GLN A 662 0.85 -14.95 -9.07
N GLU A 663 -0.21 -15.52 -8.51
CA GLU A 663 -0.18 -16.55 -7.45
C GLU A 663 0.47 -17.87 -7.89
N LYS A 664 0.48 -18.15 -9.20
CA LYS A 664 1.20 -19.28 -9.76
C LYS A 664 2.64 -18.87 -10.01
N LEU A 665 3.47 -18.97 -8.98
CA LEU A 665 4.90 -19.04 -9.19
C LEU A 665 5.18 -20.25 -10.09
N SER A 666 5.48 -20.03 -11.37
CA SER A 666 6.01 -21.09 -12.23
C SER A 666 7.25 -21.67 -11.58
N GLU A 667 7.33 -23.00 -11.50
CA GLU A 667 8.43 -23.81 -10.97
C GLU A 667 9.75 -23.43 -11.65
N VAL A 668 10.44 -22.44 -11.10
CA VAL A 668 11.84 -22.20 -11.42
C VAL A 668 12.61 -23.01 -10.39
N GLU A 669 13.15 -24.17 -10.78
CA GLU A 669 13.94 -25.01 -9.87
C GLU A 669 15.16 -24.22 -9.39
N ILE A 670 15.15 -23.78 -8.13
CA ILE A 670 16.30 -23.14 -7.49
C ILE A 670 17.18 -24.27 -6.95
N ASN A 671 18.30 -24.53 -7.61
CA ASN A 671 19.24 -25.56 -7.18
C ASN A 671 20.15 -24.98 -6.10
N PRO A 672 20.12 -25.50 -4.85
CA PRO A 672 21.10 -25.11 -3.84
C PRO A 672 22.50 -25.55 -4.28
N ILE A 673 23.53 -24.87 -3.76
CA ILE A 673 24.92 -25.28 -4.00
C ILE A 673 25.09 -26.72 -3.47
N SER A 674 25.44 -27.64 -4.35
CA SER A 674 25.79 -29.02 -3.96
C SER A 674 27.10 -29.04 -3.19
N ASP A 675 27.13 -29.75 -2.06
CA ASP A 675 28.35 -29.93 -1.26
C ASP A 675 29.40 -30.80 -1.98
N THR A 676 29.01 -31.58 -2.99
CA THR A 676 29.84 -32.62 -3.61
C THR A 676 30.63 -32.20 -4.86
N GLU A 677 30.44 -31.00 -5.40
CA GLU A 677 30.94 -30.66 -6.75
C GLU A 677 32.20 -29.76 -6.81
N GLU A 678 33.01 -29.69 -5.75
CA GLU A 678 34.30 -28.98 -5.83
C GLU A 678 35.41 -29.79 -5.15
N GLN A 679 35.77 -30.91 -5.79
CA GLN A 679 37.11 -31.50 -5.75
C GLN A 679 37.60 -31.56 -7.21
N GLU A 680 37.95 -30.41 -7.79
CA GLU A 680 38.75 -30.38 -9.02
C GLU A 680 39.86 -29.33 -8.82
N ASP A 681 41.07 -29.89 -8.71
CA ASP A 681 42.40 -29.40 -9.06
C ASP A 681 42.98 -28.17 -8.31
N GLU A 682 43.64 -28.43 -7.17
CA GLU A 682 44.93 -27.77 -6.92
C GLU A 682 45.99 -28.53 -7.75
N PRO A 683 46.84 -27.87 -8.55
CA PRO A 683 48.05 -28.52 -9.04
C PRO A 683 48.93 -28.81 -7.82
N GLU A 684 49.25 -30.07 -7.60
CA GLU A 684 50.28 -30.46 -6.64
C GLU A 684 51.59 -29.79 -7.09
N ASP A 685 52.05 -28.79 -6.34
CA ASP A 685 53.45 -28.36 -6.37
C ASP A 685 54.28 -29.54 -5.84
N GLU A 686 54.70 -30.44 -6.73
CA GLU A 686 55.77 -31.39 -6.45
C GLU A 686 57.08 -30.60 -6.29
N PRO A 687 57.79 -30.73 -5.15
CA PRO A 687 59.16 -30.26 -5.05
C PRO A 687 60.06 -31.19 -5.86
N GLU A 688 60.86 -30.63 -6.78
CA GLU A 688 61.92 -31.34 -7.49
C GLU A 688 62.89 -32.02 -6.48
N GLU A 689 62.81 -33.34 -6.36
CA GLU A 689 63.86 -34.15 -5.72
C GLU A 689 64.87 -34.63 -6.76
N ILE A 690 66.12 -34.23 -6.51
CA ILE A 690 67.33 -34.68 -7.18
C ILE A 690 67.55 -36.15 -6.82
N ILE A 691 67.59 -37.01 -7.84
CA ILE A 691 67.94 -38.43 -7.72
C ILE A 691 69.46 -38.55 -7.56
N GLU A 692 69.93 -38.95 -6.37
CA GLU A 692 71.22 -39.64 -6.20
C GLU A 692 70.95 -41.02 -5.55
N ASP A 693 71.28 -42.07 -6.32
CA ASP A 693 71.23 -43.49 -5.93
C ASP A 693 72.23 -43.83 -4.83
N VAL A 694 71.81 -44.48 -3.73
CA VAL A 694 72.62 -45.46 -2.96
C VAL A 694 71.67 -46.48 -2.26
N PRO A 695 71.97 -47.79 -2.23
CA PRO A 695 70.99 -48.85 -1.94
C PRO A 695 70.90 -49.31 -0.47
N GLU A 696 69.84 -50.09 -0.23
CA GLU A 696 69.43 -50.82 0.98
C GLU A 696 70.57 -51.54 1.72
N ASP A 697 70.51 -51.55 3.06
CA ASP A 697 70.77 -52.75 3.88
C ASP A 697 70.46 -52.51 5.38
N ALA A 698 69.74 -53.50 5.97
CA ALA A 698 69.92 -54.06 7.33
C ALA A 698 69.67 -53.18 8.59
N ILE A 699 69.32 -53.64 9.79
CA ILE A 699 68.94 -54.90 10.46
C ILE A 699 68.51 -54.46 11.91
N GLU A 700 67.55 -55.17 12.52
CA GLU A 700 67.36 -55.51 13.97
C GLU A 700 67.67 -54.44 15.08
N ASP A 701 66.97 -54.29 16.22
CA ASP A 701 66.61 -55.29 17.23
C ASP A 701 65.80 -54.63 18.39
N ILE A 702 64.98 -55.43 19.07
CA ILE A 702 64.27 -55.26 20.36
C ILE A 702 65.30 -55.72 21.46
N PRO A 703 65.37 -55.33 22.78
CA PRO A 703 64.27 -55.50 23.76
C PRO A 703 64.29 -54.73 25.12
N GLU A 704 63.27 -55.11 25.91
CA GLU A 704 62.89 -54.93 27.32
C GLU A 704 64.00 -54.85 28.40
N ASP A 705 63.77 -54.06 29.49
CA ASP A 705 63.56 -54.57 30.88
C ASP A 705 63.53 -53.46 31.99
N ILE A 706 62.36 -53.36 32.63
CA ILE A 706 61.92 -53.24 34.06
C ILE A 706 63.02 -53.25 35.19
N PRO A 707 62.87 -52.81 36.49
CA PRO A 707 61.72 -52.31 37.31
C PRO A 707 61.94 -51.11 38.32
N ASN A 708 60.79 -50.60 38.83
CA ASN A 708 60.42 -50.15 40.21
C ASN A 708 61.38 -49.32 41.13
N LYS A 709 60.91 -48.16 41.62
CA LYS A 709 60.25 -48.00 42.97
C LYS A 709 59.90 -46.55 43.34
N HIS A 710 58.65 -46.39 43.81
CA HIS A 710 58.12 -45.49 44.85
C HIS A 710 58.07 -43.95 44.70
N GLY A 711 56.85 -43.42 44.87
CA GLY A 711 56.60 -42.09 45.45
C GLY A 711 55.37 -41.36 44.89
N ARG A 712 54.25 -41.40 45.63
CA ARG A 712 53.04 -40.55 45.41
C ARG A 712 53.39 -39.04 45.56
N PRO A 713 52.62 -38.05 45.02
CA PRO A 713 51.16 -38.04 44.91
C PRO A 713 50.54 -37.56 43.57
N CYS A 714 49.27 -37.91 43.37
CA CYS A 714 48.47 -37.68 42.17
C CYS A 714 48.12 -36.19 41.93
N SER A 715 48.47 -35.72 40.73
CA SER A 715 47.87 -34.58 40.02
C SER A 715 46.71 -35.09 39.15
N PRO A 716 45.57 -34.36 39.00
CA PRO A 716 44.53 -34.76 38.09
C PRO A 716 44.90 -34.44 36.63
N SER A 717 44.84 -35.51 35.83
CA SER A 717 44.61 -35.62 34.38
C SER A 717 44.30 -34.35 33.59
N LEU A 718 45.08 -34.19 32.50
CA LEU A 718 44.71 -33.46 31.29
C LEU A 718 43.26 -33.77 30.86
N PRO A 719 42.46 -32.76 30.47
CA PRO A 719 41.12 -33.00 29.98
C PRO A 719 41.15 -33.63 28.57
N PRO A 720 40.17 -34.50 28.27
CA PRO A 720 40.00 -35.10 26.96
C PRO A 720 39.39 -34.08 25.99
N THR A 721 39.76 -34.19 24.72
CA THR A 721 39.01 -33.70 23.54
C THR A 721 38.27 -32.37 23.72
N CYS A 722 38.87 -31.29 23.20
CA CYS A 722 38.15 -30.08 22.84
C CYS A 722 37.06 -30.43 21.80
N THR A 723 35.88 -30.80 22.26
CA THR A 723 34.63 -30.58 21.53
C THR A 723 34.60 -29.09 21.23
N GLN A 724 34.88 -28.74 19.97
CA GLN A 724 34.74 -27.40 19.44
C GLN A 724 33.43 -26.80 19.93
N THR A 725 33.55 -25.81 20.81
CA THR A 725 32.45 -24.94 21.19
C THR A 725 31.97 -24.27 19.91
N ARG A 726 30.81 -24.70 19.40
CA ARG A 726 30.08 -23.95 18.38
C ARG A 726 29.78 -22.57 18.97
N VAL A 727 30.52 -21.56 18.53
CA VAL A 727 30.16 -20.16 18.77
C VAL A 727 28.95 -19.87 17.88
N SER A 728 27.75 -20.18 18.36
CA SER A 728 26.52 -19.67 17.76
C SER A 728 26.39 -18.22 18.20
N GLY A 729 26.57 -17.27 17.27
CA GLY A 729 26.27 -15.85 17.47
C GLY A 729 24.76 -15.56 17.59
N ARG A 730 23.98 -16.51 18.13
CA ARG A 730 22.55 -16.40 18.46
C ARG A 730 22.30 -15.78 19.83
N LYS A 731 23.32 -15.73 20.70
CA LYS A 731 23.15 -15.16 22.03
C LYS A 731 22.89 -13.67 21.89
N ARG A 732 21.65 -13.27 22.17
CA ARG A 732 21.29 -11.87 22.41
C ARG A 732 22.29 -11.34 23.43
N LYS A 733 22.97 -10.23 23.12
CA LYS A 733 23.87 -9.59 24.08
C LYS A 733 23.09 -9.33 25.37
N SER A 734 23.70 -9.60 26.51
CA SER A 734 23.10 -9.23 27.78
C SER A 734 23.05 -7.71 27.84
N ARG A 735 22.04 -7.15 28.50
CA ARG A 735 21.86 -5.70 28.60
C ARG A 735 23.03 -5.01 29.32
N GLU A 736 23.84 -5.79 30.03
CA GLU A 736 25.05 -5.35 30.72
C GLU A 736 26.26 -5.12 29.78
N ASP A 737 26.25 -5.66 28.55
CA ASP A 737 27.39 -5.54 27.61
C ASP A 737 27.52 -4.14 26.96
N ASP A 738 26.51 -3.27 27.07
CA ASP A 738 26.47 -1.92 26.46
C ASP A 738 26.86 -0.79 27.43
N LEU A 739 27.37 -1.10 28.63
CA LEU A 739 27.86 -0.10 29.58
C LEU A 739 29.37 0.20 29.43
N PHE A 740 29.84 0.62 28.24
CA PHE A 740 31.17 1.24 28.13
C PHE A 740 31.23 2.43 27.14
N GLU A 741 31.40 3.61 27.76
CA GLU A 741 32.02 4.88 27.35
C GLU A 741 31.81 5.44 25.93
N TYR A 742 31.05 6.54 25.87
CA TYR A 742 31.27 7.63 24.93
C TYR A 742 32.22 8.66 25.54
N HIS A 743 33.30 8.98 24.82
CA HIS A 743 34.02 10.24 24.97
C HIS A 743 33.57 11.24 23.91
#